data_AF-A0A939AJV2-F1
#
_entry.id   AF-A0A939AJV2-F1
#
_cell.length_a   1.000
_cell.length_b   1.000
_cell.length_c   1.000
_cell.angle_alpha   90.00
_cell.angle_beta   90.00
_cell.angle_gamma   90.00
#
_symmetry.space_group_name_H-M   'P 1'
#
loop_
_entity.id
_entity.type
_entity.pdbx_description
1 polymer ?
#
loop_
_entity_poly.entity_id
_entity_poly.type
_entity_poly.pdbx_seq_one_letter_code
_entity_poly.pdbx_strand_id
1 'polypeptide(L)'
;MIMDNKQNAAGGKPAAKTGKRDTVRARAHHTTIFPRLDIDALLSKANLQEIAERAGTKLHRSGGDLRGICPLHKGDNATAFSVYADPNGHQRWRCYTQCDTGGDAIDFVQRWRGLDFMGAVKYLAEYASLNLQELGFDPQAIQAEVDGRKRTDLFDEAARYFAAQLWSEAGMQARTYLFGRGFTEQTLREEGWGYCRSDRGLLQCLQKANADISLAKDLGLIRADDLDFTTNGNGANASPNGYIIYPHTWNGRTVYFSARALKPVDPNDKSRNLPGERQVYWALVSGDPNLIIVEGQADAESLRQLGRSALALCGVGNLPALEIERVRKRRVVYLALDNDLHKSKLPAAEQDKVRKRKAVVTRRLCEALGALTMVVPALPFKDANEWLQNGLSLQSLEKHLSGAKPWLDILIDQSRSLSPLEFDEALNLIAGHLSELPDALRSRYISIVEKKLNITRRDLRELMNQHDDGEGALYSEIHERRLYFMGDPLGNFWARISHELMVDDGLNPPTVRYSIEGGLASGQALQPVQVEARAFGKLDWIPDNWGMRPIITLPPGRSYVLARAIQEVSMESVQRERLYTFTGWHDCDVERGFLTASGWLGADGINDQVRVDLGSNNLRHYALPKEEINPEEAVRATLEFLQLGPRKVTAPLWAAMYAAPLTSLRPMNAVLSVYGTTQSGKSTLAHLALTHFGMGFIQGRDYHAPIDWTSTVTAIEAAMFLAKDVPLVIDDFAPQFSSVAEARSMHKKAHHVVRSVGNRSARGRSRSDLSQQNTRFPRGLVIMTAENPLIGQSIVGRMLYVG
;
A
#
# COMPACT_ATOMS: atom_id res chain seq x y z
N MET A 1 -32.55 63.05 -55.03
CA MET A 1 -31.88 62.26 -56.08
C MET A 1 -31.10 61.17 -55.36
N ILE A 2 -31.60 59.91 -55.35
CA ILE A 2 -31.18 58.83 -56.29
C ILE A 2 -29.66 58.60 -56.11
N MET A 3 -29.10 57.46 -55.68
CA MET A 3 -29.50 56.04 -55.64
C MET A 3 -28.51 55.25 -54.75
N ASP A 4 -28.96 54.10 -54.23
CA ASP A 4 -28.28 52.82 -53.97
C ASP A 4 -26.80 52.74 -53.53
N ASN A 5 -26.51 51.99 -52.45
CA ASN A 5 -26.33 50.52 -52.55
C ASN A 5 -25.96 49.87 -51.20
N LYS A 6 -26.65 48.76 -50.93
CA LYS A 6 -26.20 47.48 -50.34
C LYS A 6 -25.42 47.38 -49.01
N GLN A 7 -25.99 46.48 -48.19
CA GLN A 7 -25.40 45.35 -47.45
C GLN A 7 -25.48 45.39 -45.91
N ASN A 8 -26.08 44.30 -45.41
CA ASN A 8 -26.52 44.00 -44.06
C ASN A 8 -25.37 43.88 -43.05
N ALA A 9 -25.54 44.56 -41.91
CA ALA A 9 -24.97 44.18 -40.63
C ALA A 9 -26.10 44.24 -39.57
N ALA A 10 -26.59 43.09 -39.11
CA ALA A 10 -27.46 42.99 -37.95
C ALA A 10 -26.55 42.87 -36.72
N GLY A 11 -26.66 43.65 -35.65
CA GLY A 11 -27.81 44.38 -35.12
C GLY A 11 -27.84 44.08 -33.63
N GLY A 12 -26.99 44.77 -32.85
CA GLY A 12 -27.01 44.68 -31.39
C GLY A 12 -28.04 45.62 -30.77
N LYS A 13 -28.33 45.39 -29.48
CA LYS A 13 -28.59 46.37 -28.39
C LYS A 13 -29.23 45.66 -27.17
N PRO A 14 -29.25 46.24 -25.96
CA PRO A 14 -28.13 46.80 -25.20
C PRO A 14 -28.14 46.36 -23.71
N ALA A 15 -27.15 46.84 -22.98
CA ALA A 15 -26.85 46.56 -21.57
C ALA A 15 -27.85 47.11 -20.54
N ALA A 16 -27.92 46.44 -19.38
CA ALA A 16 -28.35 46.99 -18.10
C ALA A 16 -27.43 46.50 -16.96
N LYS A 17 -27.21 47.39 -16.00
CA LYS A 17 -26.22 47.32 -14.90
C LYS A 17 -26.74 46.64 -13.63
N THR A 18 -25.77 46.15 -12.86
CA THR A 18 -25.66 46.03 -11.37
C THR A 18 -26.44 44.96 -10.60
N GLY A 19 -25.67 44.11 -9.88
CA GLY A 19 -26.16 43.24 -8.81
C GLY A 19 -25.06 42.47 -8.07
N LYS A 20 -24.62 43.01 -6.93
CA LYS A 20 -24.05 42.42 -5.69
C LYS A 20 -23.11 41.18 -5.70
N ARG A 21 -21.99 41.39 -5.00
CA ARG A 21 -21.11 40.39 -4.34
C ARG A 21 -21.90 39.54 -3.35
N ASP A 22 -21.69 38.22 -3.34
CA ASP A 22 -21.64 37.38 -2.12
C ASP A 22 -21.03 35.98 -2.38
N THR A 23 -19.95 35.70 -1.64
CA THR A 23 -19.45 34.43 -1.08
C THR A 23 -19.42 33.14 -1.92
N VAL A 24 -18.23 32.78 -2.42
CA VAL A 24 -17.88 31.39 -2.78
C VAL A 24 -17.24 30.73 -1.56
N ARG A 25 -17.93 29.75 -0.98
CA ARG A 25 -17.42 28.88 0.10
C ARG A 25 -16.22 28.08 -0.39
N ALA A 26 -15.09 28.25 0.29
CA ALA A 26 -13.91 27.41 0.16
C ALA A 26 -14.24 25.96 0.59
N ARG A 27 -13.99 24.98 -0.29
CA ARG A 27 -13.92 23.56 0.08
C ARG A 27 -12.53 23.30 0.66
N ALA A 28 -12.48 22.99 1.95
CA ALA A 28 -11.28 22.57 2.64
C ALA A 28 -10.82 21.20 2.12
N HIS A 29 -9.56 21.11 1.68
CA HIS A 29 -8.89 19.83 1.45
C HIS A 29 -8.47 19.25 2.81
N HIS A 30 -9.25 18.29 3.31
CA HIS A 30 -8.85 17.44 4.42
C HIS A 30 -7.72 16.50 3.94
N THR A 31 -6.52 16.68 4.47
CA THR A 31 -5.42 15.71 4.32
C THR A 31 -5.63 14.62 5.38
N THR A 32 -6.23 13.50 4.97
CA THR A 32 -6.44 12.34 5.85
C THR A 32 -5.10 11.63 6.07
N ILE A 33 -4.66 11.55 7.33
CA ILE A 33 -3.62 10.63 7.79
C ILE A 33 -4.20 9.22 7.66
N PHE A 34 -3.60 8.34 6.84
CA PHE A 34 -4.02 6.94 6.75
C PHE A 34 -3.48 6.15 7.95
N PRO A 35 -4.32 5.59 8.83
CA PRO A 35 -3.84 4.64 9.83
C PRO A 35 -3.50 3.30 9.15
N ARG A 36 -2.46 2.62 9.62
CA ARG A 36 -2.23 1.20 9.28
C ARG A 36 -3.44 0.38 9.76
N LEU A 37 -3.83 -0.63 8.99
CA LEU A 37 -4.89 -1.57 9.37
C LEU A 37 -4.63 -2.13 10.77
N ASP A 38 -5.52 -1.85 11.72
CA ASP A 38 -5.36 -2.28 13.12
C ASP A 38 -5.85 -3.72 13.32
N ILE A 39 -5.00 -4.68 12.95
CA ILE A 39 -5.26 -6.12 13.07
C ILE A 39 -5.43 -6.54 14.55
N ASP A 40 -4.72 -5.86 15.46
CA ASP A 40 -4.71 -6.16 16.89
C ASP A 40 -6.07 -5.84 17.53
N ALA A 41 -6.62 -4.66 17.21
CA ALA A 41 -7.97 -4.27 17.61
C ALA A 41 -9.06 -5.22 17.07
N LEU A 42 -8.86 -5.80 15.89
CA LEU A 42 -9.78 -6.76 15.30
C LEU A 42 -9.70 -8.13 15.99
N LEU A 43 -8.50 -8.67 16.17
CA LEU A 43 -8.29 -10.00 16.76
C LEU A 43 -8.65 -10.04 18.25
N SER A 44 -8.45 -8.94 18.98
CA SER A 44 -8.84 -8.83 20.39
C SER A 44 -10.35 -8.85 20.61
N LYS A 45 -11.16 -8.41 19.63
CA LYS A 45 -12.63 -8.44 19.71
C LYS A 45 -13.28 -9.65 19.02
N ALA A 46 -12.52 -10.41 18.23
CA ALA A 46 -13.04 -11.59 17.54
C ALA A 46 -13.17 -12.79 18.51
N ASN A 47 -14.40 -13.30 18.71
CA ASN A 47 -14.64 -14.52 19.47
C ASN A 47 -14.64 -15.75 18.57
N LEU A 48 -13.47 -16.38 18.45
CA LEU A 48 -13.22 -17.54 17.61
C LEU A 48 -14.03 -18.78 18.02
N GLN A 49 -14.33 -18.95 19.32
CA GLN A 49 -15.22 -20.02 19.78
C GLN A 49 -16.59 -19.90 19.11
N GLU A 50 -17.24 -18.75 19.22
CA GLU A 50 -18.57 -18.52 18.65
C GLU A 50 -18.57 -18.59 17.13
N ILE A 51 -17.51 -18.08 16.49
CA ILE A 51 -17.35 -18.15 15.03
C ILE A 51 -17.21 -19.60 14.57
N ALA A 52 -16.46 -20.43 15.30
CA ALA A 52 -16.34 -21.86 15.01
C ALA A 52 -17.68 -22.60 15.26
N GLU A 53 -18.42 -22.25 16.31
CA GLU A 53 -19.74 -22.81 16.56
C GLU A 53 -20.74 -22.47 15.44
N ARG A 54 -20.71 -21.24 14.92
CA ARG A 54 -21.47 -20.85 13.70
C ARG A 54 -21.03 -21.61 12.45
N ALA A 55 -19.78 -22.06 12.39
CA ALA A 55 -19.27 -22.91 11.33
C ALA A 55 -19.75 -24.38 11.45
N GLY A 56 -20.51 -24.71 12.49
CA GLY A 56 -21.16 -26.00 12.67
C GLY A 56 -20.39 -26.97 13.57
N THR A 57 -19.40 -26.50 14.34
CA THR A 57 -18.78 -27.33 15.39
C THR A 57 -19.47 -27.14 16.74
N LYS A 58 -19.36 -28.15 17.61
CA LYS A 58 -19.71 -28.04 19.03
C LYS A 58 -18.43 -28.18 19.83
N LEU A 59 -18.03 -27.10 20.50
CA LEU A 59 -16.82 -27.05 21.30
C LEU A 59 -17.14 -27.37 22.76
N HIS A 60 -16.29 -28.16 23.40
CA HIS A 60 -16.35 -28.45 24.84
C HIS A 60 -15.00 -28.12 25.48
N ARG A 61 -15.02 -27.66 26.73
CA ARG A 61 -13.78 -27.38 27.46
C ARG A 61 -13.05 -28.67 27.76
N SER A 62 -11.75 -28.69 27.46
CA SER A 62 -10.84 -29.79 27.76
C SER A 62 -9.52 -29.20 28.25
N GLY A 63 -9.36 -29.10 29.57
CA GLY A 63 -8.26 -28.38 30.19
C GLY A 63 -8.38 -26.86 29.98
N GLY A 64 -7.29 -26.22 29.53
CA GLY A 64 -7.24 -24.79 29.18
C GLY A 64 -7.80 -24.45 27.79
N ASP A 65 -8.09 -25.46 26.97
CA ASP A 65 -8.49 -25.30 25.57
C ASP A 65 -9.97 -25.69 25.36
N LEU A 66 -10.53 -25.27 24.23
CA LEU A 66 -11.83 -25.71 23.72
C LEU A 66 -11.62 -26.69 22.57
N ARG A 67 -12.22 -27.87 22.63
CA ARG A 67 -12.05 -28.91 21.59
C ARG A 67 -13.37 -29.36 20.98
N GLY A 68 -13.32 -29.79 19.72
CA GLY A 68 -14.48 -30.32 19.01
C GLY A 68 -14.13 -30.92 17.65
N ILE A 69 -15.18 -31.23 16.89
CA ILE A 69 -15.06 -31.64 15.48
C ILE A 69 -14.57 -30.46 14.65
N CYS A 70 -13.69 -30.67 13.67
CA CYS A 70 -13.23 -29.57 12.83
C CYS A 70 -14.34 -29.11 11.87
N PRO A 71 -14.76 -27.83 11.92
CA PRO A 71 -15.80 -27.32 11.02
C PRO A 71 -15.32 -27.11 9.58
N LEU A 72 -14.00 -27.11 9.33
CA LEU A 72 -13.42 -26.88 8.00
C LEU A 72 -13.49 -28.11 7.09
N HIS A 73 -13.09 -29.29 7.59
CA HIS A 73 -13.16 -30.55 6.83
C HIS A 73 -14.29 -31.48 7.27
N LYS A 74 -14.99 -31.15 8.37
CA LYS A 74 -16.17 -31.88 8.87
C LYS A 74 -15.94 -33.38 9.10
N GLY A 75 -14.84 -33.74 9.75
CA GLY A 75 -14.55 -35.12 10.15
C GLY A 75 -15.42 -35.62 11.32
N ASP A 76 -15.12 -36.82 11.81
CA ASP A 76 -15.82 -37.51 12.90
C ASP A 76 -15.07 -37.46 14.25
N ASN A 77 -13.79 -37.11 14.24
CA ASN A 77 -12.99 -37.01 15.46
C ASN A 77 -13.39 -35.77 16.30
N ALA A 78 -14.02 -36.04 17.45
CA ALA A 78 -14.52 -35.06 18.41
C ALA A 78 -13.44 -34.19 19.10
N THR A 79 -12.15 -34.48 18.88
CA THR A 79 -11.01 -33.71 19.42
C THR A 79 -10.11 -33.13 18.34
N ALA A 80 -10.54 -33.19 17.07
CA ALA A 80 -9.74 -32.79 15.92
C ALA A 80 -9.38 -31.30 15.92
N PHE A 81 -10.26 -30.44 16.42
CA PHE A 81 -10.12 -28.99 16.37
C PHE A 81 -10.04 -28.41 17.77
N SER A 82 -9.06 -27.55 17.99
CA SER A 82 -8.77 -26.92 19.28
C SER A 82 -8.73 -25.40 19.12
N VAL A 83 -9.36 -24.67 20.05
CA VAL A 83 -9.27 -23.21 20.19
C VAL A 83 -8.59 -22.91 21.53
N TYR A 84 -7.56 -22.08 21.51
CA TYR A 84 -6.73 -21.73 22.67
C TYR A 84 -6.32 -20.24 22.60
N ALA A 85 -5.91 -19.65 23.73
CA ALA A 85 -5.40 -18.28 23.74
C ALA A 85 -3.87 -18.26 23.57
N ASP A 86 -3.35 -17.34 22.77
CA ASP A 86 -1.91 -17.09 22.65
C ASP A 86 -1.38 -16.17 23.80
N PRO A 87 -0.06 -15.93 23.90
CA PRO A 87 0.51 -15.10 24.97
C PRO A 87 0.01 -13.64 25.00
N ASN A 88 -0.52 -13.14 23.88
CA ASN A 88 -1.11 -11.81 23.78
C ASN A 88 -2.61 -11.80 24.14
N GLY A 89 -3.17 -12.96 24.48
CA GLY A 89 -4.58 -13.14 24.83
C GLY A 89 -5.51 -13.34 23.62
N HIS A 90 -4.98 -13.46 22.40
CA HIS A 90 -5.81 -13.67 21.21
C HIS A 90 -6.20 -15.14 21.06
N GLN A 91 -7.45 -15.38 20.65
CA GLN A 91 -7.89 -16.73 20.35
C GLN A 91 -7.29 -17.22 19.03
N ARG A 92 -6.63 -18.38 19.10
CA ARG A 92 -6.06 -19.13 17.99
C ARG A 92 -6.78 -20.45 17.85
N TRP A 93 -6.72 -21.05 16.66
CA TRP A 93 -7.22 -22.39 16.42
C TRP A 93 -6.15 -23.28 15.80
N ARG A 94 -6.31 -24.60 15.99
CA ARG A 94 -5.56 -25.62 15.26
C ARG A 94 -6.41 -26.86 15.04
N CYS A 95 -6.29 -27.44 13.86
CA CYS A 95 -6.80 -28.77 13.54
C CYS A 95 -5.64 -29.77 13.51
N TYR A 96 -5.71 -30.84 14.29
CA TYR A 96 -4.66 -31.87 14.45
C TYR A 96 -4.85 -33.11 13.56
N THR A 97 -5.74 -33.03 12.57
CA THR A 97 -6.13 -34.17 11.72
C THR A 97 -5.96 -33.77 10.24
N GLN A 98 -6.98 -33.98 9.39
CA GLN A 98 -6.85 -33.85 7.94
C GLN A 98 -6.45 -32.44 7.45
N CYS A 99 -6.79 -31.39 8.19
CA CYS A 99 -6.35 -30.04 7.83
C CYS A 99 -4.90 -29.74 8.21
N ASP A 100 -4.36 -30.40 9.24
CA ASP A 100 -3.06 -30.17 9.88
C ASP A 100 -2.55 -28.72 9.86
N THR A 101 -3.36 -27.80 10.36
CA THR A 101 -3.12 -26.36 10.23
C THR A 101 -3.78 -25.59 11.36
N GLY A 102 -3.25 -24.41 11.66
CA GLY A 102 -3.82 -23.48 12.63
C GLY A 102 -3.58 -22.03 12.22
N GLY A 103 -4.18 -21.10 12.95
CA GLY A 103 -4.12 -19.67 12.66
C GLY A 103 -4.93 -18.84 13.66
N ASP A 104 -5.08 -17.55 13.38
CA ASP A 104 -5.99 -16.66 14.12
C ASP A 104 -7.43 -16.71 13.56
N ALA A 105 -8.28 -15.82 14.08
CA ALA A 105 -9.66 -15.70 13.64
C ALA A 105 -9.79 -15.29 12.16
N ILE A 106 -8.86 -14.48 11.63
CA ILE A 106 -8.84 -14.08 10.22
C ILE A 106 -8.56 -15.33 9.38
N ASP A 107 -7.50 -16.08 9.71
CA ASP A 107 -7.15 -17.34 9.04
C ASP A 107 -8.31 -18.35 9.04
N PHE A 108 -9.02 -18.45 10.17
CA PHE A 108 -10.18 -19.34 10.30
C PHE A 108 -11.27 -18.96 9.31
N VAL A 109 -11.64 -17.67 9.31
CA VAL A 109 -12.71 -17.15 8.45
C VAL A 109 -12.33 -17.23 6.97
N GLN A 110 -11.08 -16.93 6.62
CA GLN A 110 -10.56 -17.12 5.26
C GLN A 110 -10.78 -18.55 4.78
N ARG A 111 -10.46 -19.55 5.62
CA ARG A 111 -10.60 -20.97 5.25
C ARG A 111 -12.04 -21.47 5.31
N TRP A 112 -12.82 -21.05 6.30
CA TRP A 112 -14.21 -21.47 6.47
C TRP A 112 -15.10 -20.92 5.35
N ARG A 113 -14.91 -19.65 4.98
CA ARG A 113 -15.75 -18.94 4.02
C ARG A 113 -15.11 -18.81 2.62
N GLY A 114 -13.87 -19.26 2.45
CA GLY A 114 -13.13 -19.06 1.20
C GLY A 114 -12.86 -17.59 0.89
N LEU A 115 -12.68 -16.75 1.92
CA LEU A 115 -12.45 -15.31 1.78
C LEU A 115 -10.96 -15.00 1.64
N ASP A 116 -10.63 -13.98 0.84
CA ASP A 116 -9.32 -13.34 0.94
C ASP A 116 -9.15 -12.60 2.28
N PHE A 117 -7.93 -12.15 2.56
CA PHE A 117 -7.58 -11.52 3.83
C PHE A 117 -8.51 -10.33 4.15
N MET A 118 -8.80 -9.49 3.15
CA MET A 118 -9.67 -8.32 3.32
C MET A 118 -11.13 -8.70 3.52
N GLY A 119 -11.61 -9.72 2.82
CA GLY A 119 -12.94 -10.29 3.00
C GLY A 119 -13.13 -10.85 4.41
N ALA A 120 -12.12 -11.54 4.94
CA ALA A 120 -12.14 -12.06 6.31
C ALA A 120 -12.05 -10.93 7.35
N VAL A 121 -11.21 -9.93 7.14
CA VAL A 121 -11.15 -8.72 7.99
C VAL A 121 -12.50 -8.03 8.07
N LYS A 122 -13.18 -7.85 6.93
CA LYS A 122 -14.52 -7.24 6.87
C LYS A 122 -15.58 -8.09 7.57
N TYR A 123 -15.55 -9.41 7.35
CA TYR A 123 -16.46 -10.35 8.02
C TYR A 123 -16.31 -10.27 9.54
N LEU A 124 -15.06 -10.25 10.03
CA LEU A 124 -14.78 -10.13 11.45
C LEU A 124 -15.11 -8.75 12.01
N ALA A 125 -14.90 -7.68 11.25
CA ALA A 125 -15.27 -6.33 11.67
C ALA A 125 -16.80 -6.21 11.85
N GLU A 126 -17.57 -6.74 10.89
CA GLU A 126 -19.03 -6.83 11.02
C GLU A 126 -19.45 -7.70 12.21
N TYR A 127 -18.80 -8.85 12.39
CA TYR A 127 -19.06 -9.75 13.52
C TYR A 127 -18.81 -9.06 14.88
N ALA A 128 -17.67 -8.38 15.00
CA ALA A 128 -17.23 -7.69 16.21
C ALA A 128 -17.91 -6.32 16.40
N SER A 129 -18.82 -5.93 15.50
CA SER A 129 -19.45 -4.60 15.47
C SER A 129 -18.42 -3.45 15.50
N LEU A 130 -17.28 -3.65 14.83
CA LEU A 130 -16.20 -2.68 14.67
C LEU A 130 -16.41 -1.83 13.42
N ASN A 131 -16.20 -0.52 13.55
CA ASN A 131 -16.22 0.37 12.40
C ASN A 131 -14.90 0.24 11.63
N LEU A 132 -14.97 0.11 10.30
CA LEU A 132 -13.76 0.09 9.45
C LEU A 132 -12.91 1.38 9.62
N GLN A 133 -13.50 2.52 9.99
CA GLN A 133 -12.75 3.74 10.33
C GLN A 133 -11.87 3.55 11.56
N GLU A 134 -12.37 2.83 12.57
CA GLU A 134 -11.63 2.51 13.80
C GLU A 134 -10.48 1.54 13.51
N LEU A 135 -10.60 0.74 12.45
CA LEU A 135 -9.55 -0.17 11.96
C LEU A 135 -8.56 0.50 11.00
N GLY A 136 -8.67 1.81 10.76
CA GLY A 136 -7.72 2.56 9.94
C GLY A 136 -8.01 2.66 8.46
N PHE A 137 -9.22 2.32 8.01
CA PHE A 137 -9.58 2.47 6.60
C PHE A 137 -9.93 3.92 6.23
N ASP A 138 -9.51 4.35 5.04
CA ASP A 138 -9.86 5.66 4.47
C ASP A 138 -11.38 5.82 4.33
N PRO A 139 -11.99 6.92 4.82
CA PRO A 139 -13.41 7.20 4.62
C PRO A 139 -13.89 7.06 3.16
N GLN A 140 -13.07 7.40 2.16
CA GLN A 140 -13.45 7.20 0.75
C GLN A 140 -13.41 5.72 0.34
N ALA A 141 -12.40 4.97 0.80
CA ALA A 141 -12.33 3.52 0.60
C ALA A 141 -13.48 2.79 1.32
N ILE A 142 -13.88 3.26 2.50
CA ILE A 142 -15.04 2.74 3.25
C ILE A 142 -16.34 3.06 2.53
N GLN A 143 -16.50 4.27 1.98
CA GLN A 143 -17.70 4.61 1.22
C GLN A 143 -17.79 3.77 -0.07
N ALA A 144 -16.68 3.62 -0.80
CA ALA A 144 -16.60 2.74 -1.96
C ALA A 144 -16.92 1.27 -1.59
N GLU A 145 -16.49 0.82 -0.41
CA GLU A 145 -16.80 -0.51 0.11
C GLU A 145 -18.28 -0.67 0.49
N VAL A 146 -18.86 0.32 1.16
CA VAL A 146 -20.29 0.35 1.53
C VAL A 146 -21.14 0.34 0.27
N ASP A 147 -20.77 1.10 -0.75
CA ASP A 147 -21.48 1.13 -2.02
C ASP A 147 -21.27 -0.17 -2.81
N GLY A 148 -20.08 -0.76 -2.74
CA GLY A 148 -19.79 -2.12 -3.24
C GLY A 148 -20.64 -3.19 -2.54
N ARG A 149 -20.84 -3.08 -1.22
CA ARG A 149 -21.68 -4.00 -0.43
C ARG A 149 -23.15 -3.92 -0.83
N LYS A 150 -23.71 -2.71 -0.94
CA LYS A 150 -25.08 -2.50 -1.44
C LYS A 150 -25.30 -3.15 -2.80
N ARG A 151 -24.29 -3.04 -3.69
CA ARG A 151 -24.30 -3.73 -4.98
C ARG A 151 -24.35 -5.24 -4.80
N THR A 152 -23.42 -5.84 -4.05
CA THR A 152 -23.39 -7.31 -3.86
C THR A 152 -24.65 -7.84 -3.19
N ASP A 153 -25.24 -7.09 -2.25
CA ASP A 153 -26.46 -7.50 -1.55
C ASP A 153 -27.66 -7.60 -2.52
N LEU A 154 -27.77 -6.67 -3.48
CA LEU A 154 -28.77 -6.74 -4.55
C LEU A 154 -28.54 -7.93 -5.48
N PHE A 155 -27.28 -8.21 -5.84
CA PHE A 155 -26.94 -9.39 -6.64
C PHE A 155 -27.29 -10.70 -5.91
N ASP A 156 -27.01 -10.80 -4.61
CA ASP A 156 -27.33 -11.98 -3.81
C ASP A 156 -28.84 -12.18 -3.61
N GLU A 157 -29.61 -11.09 -3.44
CA GLU A 157 -31.08 -11.16 -3.44
C GLU A 157 -31.62 -11.64 -4.79
N ALA A 158 -31.10 -11.11 -5.89
CA ALA A 158 -31.47 -11.56 -7.24
C ALA A 158 -31.08 -13.04 -7.46
N ALA A 159 -29.91 -13.46 -6.99
CA ALA A 159 -29.47 -14.86 -7.10
C ALA A 159 -30.42 -15.80 -6.35
N ARG A 160 -30.81 -15.44 -5.12
CA ARG A 160 -31.82 -16.19 -4.34
C ARG A 160 -33.16 -16.27 -5.07
N TYR A 161 -33.62 -15.17 -5.66
CA TYR A 161 -34.85 -15.14 -6.45
C TYR A 161 -34.78 -16.11 -7.64
N PHE A 162 -33.74 -16.03 -8.48
CA PHE A 162 -33.63 -16.89 -9.66
C PHE A 162 -33.42 -18.36 -9.30
N ALA A 163 -32.66 -18.65 -8.23
CA ALA A 163 -32.52 -20.01 -7.72
C ALA A 163 -33.87 -20.57 -7.28
N ALA A 164 -34.70 -19.80 -6.56
CA ALA A 164 -36.06 -20.22 -6.20
C ALA A 164 -36.95 -20.44 -7.44
N GLN A 165 -36.83 -19.58 -8.47
CA GLN A 165 -37.56 -19.75 -9.73
C GLN A 165 -37.18 -21.06 -10.45
N LEU A 166 -35.94 -21.51 -10.38
CA LEU A 166 -35.53 -22.78 -10.98
C LEU A 166 -36.27 -23.98 -10.35
N TRP A 167 -36.65 -23.90 -9.08
CA TRP A 167 -37.38 -24.94 -8.35
C TRP A 167 -38.89 -24.75 -8.34
N SER A 168 -39.42 -23.67 -8.93
CA SER A 168 -40.85 -23.45 -9.07
C SER A 168 -41.46 -24.28 -10.21
N GLU A 169 -42.79 -24.23 -10.35
CA GLU A 169 -43.48 -24.83 -11.50
C GLU A 169 -42.98 -24.25 -12.83
N ALA A 170 -42.69 -22.94 -12.87
CA ALA A 170 -42.19 -22.28 -14.07
C ALA A 170 -40.79 -22.77 -14.49
N GLY A 171 -39.97 -23.21 -13.53
CA GLY A 171 -38.64 -23.75 -13.77
C GLY A 171 -38.63 -25.20 -14.30
N MET A 172 -39.79 -25.85 -14.47
CA MET A 172 -39.84 -27.26 -14.89
C MET A 172 -39.08 -27.53 -16.20
N GLN A 173 -39.28 -26.70 -17.23
CA GLN A 173 -38.57 -26.87 -18.52
C GLN A 173 -37.06 -26.65 -18.38
N ALA A 174 -36.65 -25.69 -17.54
CA ALA A 174 -35.25 -25.43 -17.23
C ALA A 174 -34.59 -26.64 -16.56
N ARG A 175 -35.24 -27.24 -15.55
CA ARG A 175 -34.75 -28.45 -14.88
C ARG A 175 -34.65 -29.63 -15.85
N THR A 176 -35.67 -29.88 -16.67
CA THR A 176 -35.63 -30.95 -17.69
C THR A 176 -34.45 -30.75 -18.66
N TYR A 177 -34.21 -29.52 -19.11
CA TYR A 177 -33.07 -29.20 -19.95
C TYR A 177 -31.74 -29.47 -19.23
N LEU A 178 -31.58 -29.01 -17.99
CA LEU A 178 -30.34 -29.15 -17.21
C LEU A 178 -30.03 -30.62 -16.86
N PHE A 179 -31.05 -31.41 -16.49
CA PHE A 179 -30.91 -32.84 -16.26
C PHE A 179 -30.54 -33.58 -17.55
N GLY A 180 -31.13 -33.19 -18.69
CA GLY A 180 -30.73 -33.70 -20.01
C GLY A 180 -29.28 -33.35 -20.39
N ARG A 181 -28.71 -32.29 -19.80
CA ARG A 181 -27.30 -31.89 -19.94
C ARG A 181 -26.34 -32.62 -18.99
N GLY A 182 -26.84 -33.55 -18.17
CA GLY A 182 -26.02 -34.35 -17.25
C GLY A 182 -25.74 -33.67 -15.90
N PHE A 183 -26.40 -32.56 -15.57
CA PHE A 183 -26.27 -31.95 -14.25
C PHE A 183 -27.19 -32.62 -13.23
N THR A 184 -26.71 -32.78 -12.00
CA THR A 184 -27.49 -33.31 -10.87
C THR A 184 -28.18 -32.19 -10.10
N GLU A 185 -29.27 -32.51 -9.41
CA GLU A 185 -29.94 -31.57 -8.50
C GLU A 185 -28.98 -31.00 -7.46
N GLN A 186 -28.09 -31.84 -6.91
CA GLN A 186 -27.06 -31.41 -5.97
C GLN A 186 -26.19 -30.30 -6.57
N THR A 187 -25.66 -30.51 -7.79
CA THR A 187 -24.84 -29.52 -8.50
C THR A 187 -25.60 -28.20 -8.69
N LEU A 188 -26.85 -28.27 -9.14
CA LEU A 188 -27.66 -27.07 -9.38
C LEU A 188 -27.96 -26.28 -8.10
N ARG A 189 -28.14 -26.96 -6.96
CA ARG A 189 -28.39 -26.32 -5.66
C ARG A 189 -27.14 -25.72 -5.05
N GLU A 190 -26.02 -26.44 -5.09
CA GLU A 190 -24.74 -25.98 -4.54
C GLU A 190 -24.25 -24.70 -5.25
N GLU A 191 -24.39 -24.65 -6.58
CA GLU A 191 -23.95 -23.50 -7.37
C GLU A 191 -24.96 -22.36 -7.44
N GLY A 192 -26.16 -22.56 -6.88
CA GLY A 192 -27.21 -21.55 -6.90
C GLY A 192 -27.67 -21.18 -8.30
N TRP A 193 -27.64 -22.12 -9.26
CA TRP A 193 -28.13 -21.87 -10.61
C TRP A 193 -29.61 -21.47 -10.58
N GLY A 194 -29.96 -20.54 -11.46
CA GLY A 194 -31.26 -19.92 -11.47
C GLY A 194 -32.01 -20.07 -12.79
N TYR A 195 -33.26 -19.65 -12.77
CA TYR A 195 -34.12 -19.56 -13.94
C TYR A 195 -34.76 -18.17 -14.01
N CYS A 196 -34.70 -17.54 -15.18
CA CYS A 196 -35.30 -16.25 -15.45
C CYS A 196 -36.28 -16.36 -16.61
N ARG A 197 -37.53 -15.92 -16.40
CA ARG A 197 -38.56 -15.86 -17.44
C ARG A 197 -38.51 -14.60 -18.30
N SER A 198 -37.64 -13.65 -17.95
CA SER A 198 -37.59 -12.31 -18.58
C SER A 198 -38.87 -11.50 -18.35
N ASP A 199 -39.52 -11.68 -17.20
CA ASP A 199 -40.75 -10.97 -16.83
C ASP A 199 -40.47 -9.84 -15.82
N ARG A 200 -41.45 -9.47 -14.98
CA ARG A 200 -41.30 -8.44 -13.93
C ARG A 200 -41.12 -9.05 -12.54
N GLY A 201 -40.86 -10.35 -12.46
CA GLY A 201 -40.86 -11.10 -11.22
C GLY A 201 -39.74 -10.69 -10.28
N LEU A 202 -38.53 -10.40 -10.78
CA LEU A 202 -37.45 -9.89 -9.93
C LEU A 202 -37.80 -8.50 -9.39
N LEU A 203 -38.34 -7.61 -10.21
CA LEU A 203 -38.75 -6.27 -9.75
C LEU A 203 -39.76 -6.36 -8.60
N GLN A 204 -40.78 -7.21 -8.73
CA GLN A 204 -41.76 -7.43 -7.66
C GLN A 204 -41.12 -8.01 -6.40
N CYS A 205 -40.13 -8.88 -6.54
CA CYS A 205 -39.37 -9.44 -5.43
C CYS A 205 -38.56 -8.35 -4.70
N LEU A 206 -37.81 -7.53 -5.45
CA LEU A 206 -37.01 -6.44 -4.92
C LEU A 206 -37.88 -5.35 -4.24
N GLN A 207 -39.06 -5.05 -4.81
CA GLN A 207 -40.01 -4.12 -4.19
C GLN A 207 -40.55 -4.65 -2.86
N LYS A 208 -40.90 -5.94 -2.79
CA LYS A 208 -41.34 -6.58 -1.53
C LYS A 208 -40.24 -6.62 -0.48
N ALA A 209 -38.99 -6.76 -0.91
CA ALA A 209 -37.80 -6.71 -0.04
C ALA A 209 -37.38 -5.28 0.35
N ASN A 210 -38.10 -4.25 -0.11
CA ASN A 210 -37.77 -2.83 0.09
C ASN A 210 -36.34 -2.48 -0.36
N ALA A 211 -35.89 -3.11 -1.45
CA ALA A 211 -34.56 -2.92 -2.03
C ALA A 211 -34.49 -1.67 -2.93
N ASP A 212 -33.28 -1.14 -3.15
CA ASP A 212 -33.07 0.05 -3.99
C ASP A 212 -33.24 -0.29 -5.48
N ILE A 213 -34.42 0.04 -6.01
CA ILE A 213 -34.77 -0.22 -7.41
C ILE A 213 -33.98 0.68 -8.38
N SER A 214 -33.60 1.88 -7.96
CA SER A 214 -32.78 2.77 -8.80
C SER A 214 -31.41 2.13 -9.01
N LEU A 215 -30.79 1.68 -7.92
CA LEU A 215 -29.52 0.97 -7.99
C LEU A 215 -29.64 -0.35 -8.78
N ALA A 216 -30.73 -1.11 -8.62
CA ALA A 216 -30.95 -2.32 -9.42
C ALA A 216 -31.04 -2.04 -10.93
N LYS A 217 -31.59 -0.88 -11.32
CA LYS A 217 -31.61 -0.41 -12.72
C LYS A 217 -30.23 0.05 -13.20
N ASP A 218 -29.51 0.81 -12.38
CA ASP A 218 -28.15 1.28 -12.70
C ASP A 218 -27.16 0.12 -12.86
N LEU A 219 -27.31 -0.91 -12.03
CA LEU A 219 -26.53 -2.13 -12.14
C LEU A 219 -26.91 -2.95 -13.37
N GLY A 220 -28.12 -2.78 -13.91
CA GLY A 220 -28.63 -3.53 -15.05
C GLY A 220 -29.29 -4.87 -14.67
N LEU A 221 -29.68 -5.07 -13.40
CA LEU A 221 -30.50 -6.21 -12.97
C LEU A 221 -31.95 -6.07 -13.43
N ILE A 222 -32.45 -4.83 -13.40
CA ILE A 222 -33.76 -4.42 -13.91
C ILE A 222 -33.55 -3.47 -15.08
N ARG A 223 -34.32 -3.65 -16.14
CA ARG A 223 -34.26 -2.80 -17.33
C ARG A 223 -35.07 -1.52 -17.14
N ALA A 224 -34.90 -0.58 -18.07
CA ALA A 224 -35.67 0.66 -18.09
C ALA A 224 -37.18 0.44 -18.22
N ASP A 225 -37.62 -0.63 -18.88
CA ASP A 225 -39.01 -1.04 -19.07
C ASP A 225 -39.55 -1.98 -17.96
N ASP A 226 -38.83 -2.04 -16.84
CA ASP A 226 -39.17 -2.81 -15.64
C ASP A 226 -39.10 -4.34 -15.77
N LEU A 227 -38.56 -4.85 -16.90
CA LEU A 227 -38.30 -6.27 -17.11
C LEU A 227 -36.94 -6.71 -16.56
N ASP A 228 -36.79 -8.00 -16.29
CA ASP A 228 -35.53 -8.61 -15.88
C ASP A 228 -34.44 -8.51 -16.98
N PHE A 229 -33.16 -8.50 -16.59
CA PHE A 229 -31.99 -8.20 -17.46
C PHE A 229 -31.80 -9.07 -18.72
N THR A 230 -32.49 -10.18 -18.85
CA THR A 230 -32.32 -11.13 -19.95
C THR A 230 -33.01 -10.63 -21.23
N THR A 231 -32.36 -9.75 -22.03
CA THR A 231 -32.53 -9.50 -23.50
C THR A 231 -32.07 -8.12 -23.98
N ASN A 232 -31.83 -7.96 -25.28
CA ASN A 232 -31.68 -6.68 -26.00
C ASN A 232 -33.02 -6.15 -26.57
N GLY A 233 -33.18 -4.82 -26.71
CA GLY A 233 -34.37 -4.19 -27.32
C GLY A 233 -35.63 -4.30 -26.45
N ASN A 234 -36.83 -4.04 -26.98
CA ASN A 234 -38.12 -4.01 -26.24
C ASN A 234 -38.65 -5.39 -25.77
N GLY A 235 -37.79 -6.39 -25.54
CA GLY A 235 -38.19 -7.74 -25.13
C GLY A 235 -38.72 -8.64 -26.26
N ALA A 236 -38.82 -8.14 -27.50
CA ALA A 236 -39.35 -8.88 -28.65
C ALA A 236 -38.53 -10.14 -29.05
N ASN A 237 -37.26 -10.20 -28.64
CA ASN A 237 -36.35 -11.31 -28.94
C ASN A 237 -36.09 -12.23 -27.74
N ALA A 238 -36.88 -12.11 -26.66
CA ALA A 238 -36.74 -12.97 -25.49
C ALA A 238 -36.99 -14.44 -25.83
N SER A 239 -36.17 -15.33 -25.26
CA SER A 239 -36.45 -16.76 -25.34
C SER A 239 -37.84 -17.03 -24.73
N PRO A 240 -38.77 -17.64 -25.47
CA PRO A 240 -40.13 -17.91 -24.95
C PRO A 240 -40.12 -18.88 -23.76
N ASN A 241 -39.04 -19.63 -23.61
CA ASN A 241 -38.84 -20.58 -22.52
C ASN A 241 -37.93 -20.02 -21.43
N GLY A 242 -37.51 -18.75 -21.50
CA GLY A 242 -36.62 -18.13 -20.51
C GLY A 242 -35.14 -18.55 -20.62
N TYR A 243 -34.39 -18.22 -19.57
CA TYR A 243 -32.94 -18.31 -19.50
C TYR A 243 -32.50 -19.07 -18.23
N ILE A 244 -31.47 -19.90 -18.37
CA ILE A 244 -30.69 -20.39 -17.23
C ILE A 244 -29.77 -19.27 -16.76
N ILE A 245 -29.72 -19.01 -15.46
CA ILE A 245 -28.88 -17.99 -14.84
C ILE A 245 -27.73 -18.66 -14.08
N TYR A 246 -26.51 -18.17 -14.31
CA TYR A 246 -25.27 -18.61 -13.66
C TYR A 246 -24.79 -17.46 -12.77
N PRO A 247 -24.86 -17.56 -11.43
CA PRO A 247 -24.25 -16.58 -10.56
C PRO A 247 -22.72 -16.70 -10.60
N HIS A 248 -22.02 -15.61 -10.86
CA HIS A 248 -20.57 -15.55 -10.71
C HIS A 248 -20.28 -15.04 -9.31
N THR A 249 -19.61 -15.86 -8.51
CA THR A 249 -19.30 -15.55 -7.13
C THR A 249 -17.86 -15.13 -6.94
N TRP A 250 -17.65 -14.14 -6.08
CA TRP A 250 -16.35 -13.68 -5.62
C TRP A 250 -16.42 -13.54 -4.10
N ASN A 251 -15.50 -14.17 -3.37
CA ASN A 251 -15.51 -14.15 -1.90
C ASN A 251 -16.88 -14.51 -1.30
N GLY A 252 -17.55 -15.52 -1.89
CA GLY A 252 -18.85 -16.01 -1.43
C GLY A 252 -20.05 -15.09 -1.72
N ARG A 253 -19.87 -14.00 -2.46
CA ARG A 253 -20.96 -13.10 -2.90
C ARG A 253 -21.10 -13.08 -4.40
N THR A 254 -22.32 -12.89 -4.87
CA THR A 254 -22.61 -12.74 -6.29
C THR A 254 -22.17 -11.35 -6.76
N VAL A 255 -21.33 -11.31 -7.78
CA VAL A 255 -20.80 -10.06 -8.36
C VAL A 255 -21.27 -9.82 -9.79
N TYR A 256 -21.71 -10.88 -10.47
CA TYR A 256 -22.12 -10.86 -11.85
C TYR A 256 -23.04 -12.05 -12.15
N PHE A 257 -23.84 -11.94 -13.20
CA PHE A 257 -24.63 -13.06 -13.73
C PHE A 257 -24.23 -13.34 -15.16
N SER A 258 -24.25 -14.60 -15.55
CA SER A 258 -24.39 -15.00 -16.95
C SER A 258 -25.75 -15.65 -17.19
N ALA A 259 -26.20 -15.64 -18.44
CA ALA A 259 -27.47 -16.25 -18.81
C ALA A 259 -27.34 -17.13 -20.05
N ARG A 260 -28.22 -18.11 -20.20
CA ARG A 260 -28.28 -18.95 -21.40
C ARG A 260 -29.73 -19.21 -21.78
N ALA A 261 -30.12 -18.78 -22.97
CA ALA A 261 -31.46 -19.03 -23.50
C ALA A 261 -31.71 -20.54 -23.61
N LEU A 262 -32.88 -21.00 -23.13
CA LEU A 262 -33.30 -22.39 -23.29
C LEU A 262 -33.69 -22.70 -24.74
N LYS A 263 -34.35 -21.75 -25.40
CA LYS A 263 -34.71 -21.81 -26.82
C LYS A 263 -34.50 -20.44 -27.46
N PRO A 264 -33.30 -20.13 -27.97
CA PRO A 264 -33.01 -18.82 -28.54
C PRO A 264 -33.85 -18.57 -29.79
N VAL A 265 -34.40 -17.36 -29.93
CA VAL A 265 -35.11 -16.91 -31.15
C VAL A 265 -34.10 -16.49 -32.22
N ASP A 266 -32.98 -15.89 -31.81
CA ASP A 266 -31.80 -15.61 -32.65
C ASP A 266 -30.65 -16.54 -32.23
N PRO A 267 -30.03 -17.32 -33.14
CA PRO A 267 -28.83 -18.13 -32.85
C PRO A 267 -27.66 -17.33 -32.23
N ASN A 268 -27.63 -16.01 -32.43
CA ASN A 268 -26.67 -15.08 -31.83
C ASN A 268 -27.13 -14.48 -30.49
N ASP A 269 -28.29 -14.90 -29.96
CA ASP A 269 -28.78 -14.54 -28.62
C ASP A 269 -27.96 -15.22 -27.52
N LYS A 270 -26.68 -14.85 -27.47
CA LYS A 270 -25.73 -15.19 -26.41
C LYS A 270 -25.86 -14.13 -25.32
N SER A 271 -27.01 -14.07 -24.64
CA SER A 271 -27.32 -13.20 -23.48
C SER A 271 -26.35 -12.00 -23.33
N ARG A 272 -26.46 -11.03 -24.23
CA ARG A 272 -25.46 -9.95 -24.35
C ARG A 272 -25.64 -8.82 -23.32
N ASN A 273 -26.73 -8.83 -22.55
CA ASN A 273 -27.10 -7.79 -21.61
C ASN A 273 -27.05 -8.30 -20.18
N LEU A 274 -25.84 -8.57 -19.73
CA LEU A 274 -25.60 -8.90 -18.34
C LEU A 274 -25.15 -7.61 -17.64
N PRO A 275 -25.56 -7.40 -16.38
CA PRO A 275 -25.20 -6.22 -15.60
C PRO A 275 -23.67 -6.05 -15.46
N GLY A 276 -23.07 -5.10 -16.17
CA GLY A 276 -21.64 -4.77 -16.10
C GLY A 276 -20.72 -5.48 -17.13
N GLU A 277 -19.41 -5.30 -16.97
CA GLU A 277 -18.40 -5.93 -17.85
C GLU A 277 -18.38 -7.45 -17.70
N ARG A 278 -18.19 -8.17 -18.81
CA ARG A 278 -18.13 -9.63 -18.81
C ARG A 278 -17.04 -10.15 -17.89
N GLN A 279 -17.43 -11.10 -17.04
CA GLN A 279 -16.53 -11.76 -16.10
C GLN A 279 -16.29 -13.22 -16.51
N VAL A 280 -15.12 -13.73 -16.13
CA VAL A 280 -14.84 -15.17 -16.16
C VAL A 280 -15.67 -15.90 -15.09
N TYR A 281 -15.84 -17.20 -15.24
CA TYR A 281 -16.60 -18.02 -14.29
C TYR A 281 -15.70 -19.07 -13.63
N TRP A 282 -15.58 -19.00 -12.31
CA TRP A 282 -14.73 -19.89 -11.52
C TRP A 282 -15.55 -21.02 -10.91
N ALA A 283 -15.26 -22.27 -11.31
CA ALA A 283 -15.87 -23.48 -10.78
C ALA A 283 -14.81 -24.24 -9.96
N LEU A 284 -14.63 -23.86 -8.69
CA LEU A 284 -13.53 -24.36 -7.86
C LEU A 284 -13.95 -25.55 -6.99
N VAL A 285 -13.04 -26.53 -6.87
CA VAL A 285 -13.16 -27.67 -5.95
C VAL A 285 -12.14 -27.51 -4.85
N SER A 286 -12.60 -27.58 -3.59
CA SER A 286 -11.72 -27.47 -2.43
C SER A 286 -10.65 -28.57 -2.45
N GLY A 287 -9.38 -28.16 -2.29
CA GLY A 287 -8.24 -29.08 -2.26
C GLY A 287 -7.69 -29.49 -3.63
N ASP A 288 -8.31 -29.11 -4.76
CA ASP A 288 -7.72 -29.36 -6.09
C ASP A 288 -6.72 -28.26 -6.45
N PRO A 289 -5.41 -28.56 -6.53
CA PRO A 289 -4.39 -27.56 -6.81
C PRO A 289 -4.27 -27.20 -8.30
N ASN A 290 -4.90 -27.99 -9.17
CA ASN A 290 -4.86 -27.83 -10.61
C ASN A 290 -6.05 -26.98 -11.09
N LEU A 291 -5.98 -26.46 -12.33
CA LEU A 291 -7.06 -25.70 -12.93
C LEU A 291 -7.20 -26.05 -14.42
N ILE A 292 -8.43 -26.23 -14.88
CA ILE A 292 -8.74 -26.46 -16.30
C ILE A 292 -9.49 -25.25 -16.86
N ILE A 293 -8.92 -24.59 -17.87
CA ILE A 293 -9.52 -23.44 -18.55
C ILE A 293 -10.34 -23.93 -19.75
N VAL A 294 -11.60 -23.51 -19.80
CA VAL A 294 -12.61 -23.89 -20.81
C VAL A 294 -13.33 -22.65 -21.35
N GLU A 295 -14.17 -22.80 -22.38
CA GLU A 295 -14.86 -21.66 -22.99
C GLU A 295 -16.15 -21.25 -22.25
N GLY A 296 -16.98 -22.21 -21.82
CA GLY A 296 -18.32 -21.95 -21.27
C GLY A 296 -18.52 -22.37 -19.80
N GLN A 297 -19.51 -21.75 -19.14
CA GLN A 297 -19.85 -22.03 -17.73
C GLN A 297 -20.29 -23.50 -17.53
N ALA A 298 -21.07 -24.03 -18.48
CA ALA A 298 -21.53 -25.41 -18.43
C ALA A 298 -20.37 -26.41 -18.52
N ASP A 299 -19.29 -26.07 -19.23
CA ASP A 299 -18.10 -26.91 -19.34
C ASP A 299 -17.34 -26.92 -18.01
N ALA A 300 -17.19 -25.74 -17.39
CA ALA A 300 -16.53 -25.61 -16.10
C ALA A 300 -17.28 -26.39 -15.01
N GLU A 301 -18.61 -26.31 -15.00
CA GLU A 301 -19.43 -27.08 -14.05
C GLU A 301 -19.45 -28.58 -14.34
N SER A 302 -19.33 -28.98 -15.61
CA SER A 302 -19.21 -30.39 -15.95
C SER A 302 -17.93 -31.00 -15.38
N LEU A 303 -16.84 -30.23 -15.35
CA LEU A 303 -15.56 -30.63 -14.76
C LEU A 303 -15.61 -30.58 -13.22
N ARG A 304 -16.24 -29.55 -12.64
CA ARG A 304 -16.40 -29.42 -11.18
C ARG A 304 -17.23 -30.56 -10.60
N GLN A 305 -18.29 -30.98 -11.29
CA GLN A 305 -19.09 -32.16 -10.91
C GLN A 305 -18.26 -33.46 -10.86
N LEU A 306 -17.13 -33.52 -11.58
CA LEU A 306 -16.18 -34.64 -11.53
C LEU A 306 -15.06 -34.46 -10.50
N GLY A 307 -15.11 -33.38 -9.71
CA GLY A 307 -14.11 -33.06 -8.70
C GLY A 307 -12.89 -32.30 -9.23
N ARG A 308 -13.01 -31.61 -10.38
CA ARG A 308 -11.91 -30.80 -10.95
C ARG A 308 -12.23 -29.32 -10.99
N SER A 309 -11.29 -28.51 -10.51
CA SER A 309 -11.39 -27.05 -10.60
C SER A 309 -11.28 -26.58 -12.05
N ALA A 310 -12.19 -25.72 -12.47
CA ALA A 310 -12.22 -25.14 -13.80
C ALA A 310 -12.47 -23.64 -13.81
N LEU A 311 -12.04 -22.99 -14.89
CA LEU A 311 -12.27 -21.58 -15.19
C LEU A 311 -12.86 -21.47 -16.59
N ALA A 312 -14.06 -20.91 -16.73
CA ALA A 312 -14.61 -20.60 -18.04
C ALA A 312 -14.30 -19.16 -18.45
N LEU A 313 -13.86 -18.99 -19.70
CA LEU A 313 -13.54 -17.68 -20.29
C LEU A 313 -14.78 -16.84 -20.55
N CYS A 314 -15.95 -17.44 -20.78
CA CYS A 314 -17.23 -16.74 -20.94
C CYS A 314 -17.24 -15.64 -22.01
N GLY A 315 -16.40 -15.79 -23.05
CA GLY A 315 -16.25 -14.78 -24.10
C GLY A 315 -15.56 -13.49 -23.66
N VAL A 316 -14.80 -13.52 -22.56
CA VAL A 316 -13.82 -12.49 -22.18
C VAL A 316 -12.65 -12.56 -23.17
N GLY A 317 -12.40 -11.46 -23.88
CA GLY A 317 -11.41 -11.44 -24.97
C GLY A 317 -9.95 -11.48 -24.49
N ASN A 318 -9.64 -10.77 -23.41
CA ASN A 318 -8.35 -10.78 -22.71
C ASN A 318 -8.61 -11.03 -21.24
N LEU A 319 -7.89 -11.98 -20.63
CA LEU A 319 -7.92 -12.14 -19.18
C LEU A 319 -7.35 -10.88 -18.51
N PRO A 320 -8.05 -10.26 -17.56
CA PRO A 320 -7.49 -9.17 -16.75
C PRO A 320 -6.22 -9.62 -16.00
N ALA A 321 -5.30 -8.68 -15.73
CA ALA A 321 -4.04 -8.98 -15.05
C ALA A 321 -4.23 -9.70 -13.70
N LEU A 322 -5.25 -9.30 -12.93
CA LEU A 322 -5.60 -9.95 -11.66
C LEU A 322 -6.03 -11.42 -11.84
N GLU A 323 -6.78 -11.72 -12.91
CA GLU A 323 -7.18 -13.10 -13.22
C GLU A 323 -5.99 -13.94 -13.65
N ILE A 324 -5.06 -13.37 -14.43
CA ILE A 324 -3.80 -14.04 -14.83
C ILE A 324 -2.99 -14.40 -13.58
N GLU A 325 -2.81 -13.46 -12.65
CA GLU A 325 -2.06 -13.70 -11.41
C GLU A 325 -2.69 -14.83 -10.58
N ARG A 326 -4.03 -14.84 -10.48
CA ARG A 326 -4.77 -15.90 -9.78
C ARG A 326 -4.63 -17.26 -10.45
N VAL A 327 -4.63 -17.32 -11.78
CA VAL A 327 -4.41 -18.54 -12.54
C VAL A 327 -2.98 -19.04 -12.36
N ARG A 328 -1.97 -18.15 -12.41
CA ARG A 328 -0.55 -18.49 -12.24
C ARG A 328 -0.21 -19.06 -10.85
N LYS A 329 -1.02 -18.78 -9.82
CA LYS A 329 -0.88 -19.39 -8.48
C LYS A 329 -1.27 -20.88 -8.42
N ARG A 330 -1.85 -21.43 -9.48
CA ARG A 330 -2.25 -22.86 -9.55
C ARG A 330 -1.05 -23.73 -9.88
N ARG A 331 -1.04 -24.96 -9.36
CA ARG A 331 0.08 -25.90 -9.53
C ARG A 331 0.25 -26.32 -10.99
N VAL A 332 -0.86 -26.65 -11.66
CA VAL A 332 -0.90 -26.99 -13.09
C VAL A 332 -2.13 -26.33 -13.71
N VAL A 333 -1.93 -25.66 -14.85
CA VAL A 333 -2.99 -25.01 -15.61
C VAL A 333 -3.14 -25.74 -16.94
N TYR A 334 -4.31 -26.31 -17.19
CA TYR A 334 -4.68 -26.94 -18.45
C TYR A 334 -5.53 -25.99 -19.29
N LEU A 335 -5.28 -25.92 -20.59
CA LEU A 335 -6.10 -25.18 -21.54
C LEU A 335 -6.85 -26.18 -22.44
N ALA A 336 -8.15 -26.33 -22.19
CA ALA A 336 -9.05 -27.25 -22.87
C ALA A 336 -10.18 -26.48 -23.57
N LEU A 337 -9.84 -25.89 -24.73
CA LEU A 337 -10.81 -25.17 -25.57
C LEU A 337 -11.72 -26.13 -26.33
N ASP A 338 -12.84 -25.61 -26.85
CA ASP A 338 -13.86 -26.41 -27.53
C ASP A 338 -13.24 -27.14 -28.75
N ASN A 339 -13.91 -28.16 -29.24
CA ASN A 339 -13.64 -28.79 -30.53
C ASN A 339 -14.75 -28.45 -31.54
N ASP A 340 -14.72 -27.22 -32.06
CA ASP A 340 -15.62 -26.73 -33.13
C ASP A 340 -15.67 -27.61 -34.39
N LEU A 341 -14.69 -28.48 -34.58
CA LEU A 341 -14.62 -29.39 -35.72
C LEU A 341 -15.17 -30.77 -35.42
N HIS A 342 -15.60 -31.04 -34.19
CA HIS A 342 -16.26 -32.29 -33.82
C HIS A 342 -17.50 -32.53 -34.70
N LYS A 343 -17.47 -33.62 -35.48
CA LYS A 343 -18.51 -34.01 -36.46
C LYS A 343 -18.84 -32.92 -37.50
N SER A 344 -17.92 -31.98 -37.75
CA SER A 344 -18.12 -30.91 -38.73
C SER A 344 -18.18 -31.44 -40.16
N LYS A 345 -19.14 -30.93 -40.95
CA LYS A 345 -19.28 -31.21 -42.39
C LYS A 345 -18.73 -30.09 -43.27
N LEU A 346 -18.02 -29.12 -42.68
CA LEU A 346 -17.48 -27.97 -43.41
C LEU A 346 -16.42 -28.43 -44.43
N PRO A 347 -16.27 -27.73 -45.58
CA PRO A 347 -15.18 -27.98 -46.52
C PRO A 347 -13.81 -27.83 -45.86
N ALA A 348 -12.80 -28.56 -46.36
CA ALA A 348 -11.45 -28.56 -45.79
C ALA A 348 -10.84 -27.16 -45.62
N ALA A 349 -11.08 -26.25 -46.58
CA ALA A 349 -10.60 -24.87 -46.52
C ALA A 349 -11.23 -24.06 -45.37
N GLU A 350 -12.48 -24.32 -45.02
CA GLU A 350 -13.14 -23.66 -43.88
C GLU A 350 -12.71 -24.28 -42.55
N GLN A 351 -12.49 -25.60 -42.52
CA GLN A 351 -11.91 -26.26 -41.35
C GLN A 351 -10.51 -25.71 -41.03
N ASP A 352 -9.69 -25.45 -42.05
CA ASP A 352 -8.37 -24.82 -41.87
C ASP A 352 -8.47 -23.43 -41.26
N LYS A 353 -9.43 -22.60 -41.69
CA LYS A 353 -9.70 -21.28 -41.08
C LYS A 353 -10.07 -21.40 -39.61
N VAL A 354 -10.90 -22.39 -39.24
CA VAL A 354 -11.27 -22.64 -37.83
C VAL A 354 -10.05 -23.05 -37.01
N ARG A 355 -9.20 -23.96 -37.53
CA ARG A 355 -7.96 -24.37 -36.86
C ARG A 355 -7.01 -23.19 -36.64
N LYS A 356 -6.79 -22.37 -37.66
CA LYS A 356 -5.96 -21.16 -37.57
C LYS A 356 -6.49 -20.19 -36.53
N ARG A 357 -7.81 -19.94 -36.51
CA ARG A 357 -8.43 -19.07 -35.51
C ARG A 357 -8.22 -19.61 -34.09
N LYS A 358 -8.37 -20.92 -33.87
CA LYS A 358 -8.13 -21.53 -32.56
C LYS A 358 -6.66 -21.52 -32.15
N ALA A 359 -5.75 -21.72 -33.09
CA ALA A 359 -4.32 -21.60 -32.83
C ALA A 359 -3.95 -20.19 -32.35
N VAL A 360 -4.51 -19.13 -32.97
CA VAL A 360 -4.31 -17.74 -32.55
C VAL A 360 -4.84 -17.48 -31.13
N VAL A 361 -6.04 -17.97 -30.81
CA VAL A 361 -6.62 -17.82 -29.47
C VAL A 361 -5.80 -18.58 -28.42
N THR A 362 -5.38 -19.81 -28.74
CA THR A 362 -4.54 -20.63 -27.87
C THR A 362 -3.22 -19.93 -27.59
N ARG A 363 -2.54 -19.46 -28.64
CA ARG A 363 -1.27 -18.72 -28.54
C ARG A 363 -1.40 -17.52 -27.61
N ARG A 364 -2.38 -16.64 -27.87
CA ARG A 364 -2.63 -15.44 -27.05
C ARG A 364 -2.87 -15.76 -25.58
N LEU A 365 -3.64 -16.81 -25.28
CA LEU A 365 -3.91 -17.23 -23.90
C LEU A 365 -2.65 -17.80 -23.25
N CYS A 366 -1.90 -18.65 -23.93
CA CYS A 366 -0.68 -19.24 -23.39
C CYS A 366 0.44 -18.20 -23.18
N GLU A 367 0.56 -17.21 -24.08
CA GLU A 367 1.48 -16.08 -23.90
C GLU A 367 1.14 -15.29 -22.63
N ALA A 368 -0.15 -15.07 -22.35
CA ALA A 368 -0.57 -14.40 -21.13
C ALA A 368 -0.38 -15.26 -19.86
N LEU A 369 -0.68 -16.57 -19.94
CA LEU A 369 -0.69 -17.47 -18.78
C LEU A 369 0.70 -17.99 -18.42
N GLY A 370 1.61 -18.10 -19.38
CA GLY A 370 3.00 -18.50 -19.19
C GLY A 370 3.37 -19.82 -19.87
N ALA A 371 4.68 -20.02 -19.99
CA ALA A 371 5.34 -21.08 -20.77
C ALA A 371 4.92 -22.53 -20.41
N LEU A 372 4.56 -22.75 -19.14
CA LEU A 372 4.22 -24.07 -18.60
C LEU A 372 2.72 -24.38 -18.64
N THR A 373 1.92 -23.55 -19.30
CA THR A 373 0.49 -23.83 -19.54
C THR A 373 0.36 -25.13 -20.36
N MET A 374 -0.40 -26.10 -19.86
CA MET A 374 -0.59 -27.40 -20.49
C MET A 374 -1.70 -27.33 -21.53
N VAL A 375 -1.36 -27.32 -22.81
CA VAL A 375 -2.33 -27.30 -23.90
C VAL A 375 -2.88 -28.71 -24.11
N VAL A 376 -4.19 -28.86 -23.92
CA VAL A 376 -4.89 -30.13 -24.03
C VAL A 376 -5.18 -30.42 -25.51
N PRO A 377 -5.00 -31.66 -25.99
CA PRO A 377 -5.43 -32.04 -27.33
C PRO A 377 -6.94 -31.80 -27.52
N ALA A 378 -7.36 -31.61 -28.77
CA ALA A 378 -8.77 -31.42 -29.10
C ALA A 378 -9.66 -32.43 -28.37
N LEU A 379 -10.70 -31.93 -27.71
CA LEU A 379 -11.59 -32.76 -26.91
C LEU A 379 -12.26 -33.83 -27.80
N PRO A 380 -12.53 -35.04 -27.27
CA PRO A 380 -13.18 -36.10 -28.04
C PRO A 380 -14.60 -35.73 -28.52
N PHE A 381 -15.22 -34.75 -27.85
CA PHE A 381 -16.52 -34.17 -28.15
C PHE A 381 -16.37 -32.67 -28.38
N LYS A 382 -17.47 -32.00 -28.75
CA LYS A 382 -17.45 -30.57 -29.03
C LYS A 382 -16.99 -29.73 -27.84
N ASP A 383 -17.44 -30.05 -26.65
CA ASP A 383 -17.10 -29.34 -25.41
C ASP A 383 -17.17 -30.33 -24.24
N ALA A 384 -16.78 -29.89 -23.03
CA ALA A 384 -16.74 -30.78 -21.87
C ALA A 384 -18.16 -31.20 -21.43
N ASN A 385 -19.17 -30.34 -21.62
CA ASN A 385 -20.55 -30.67 -21.29
C ASN A 385 -21.18 -31.69 -22.25
N GLU A 386 -20.87 -31.64 -23.55
CA GLU A 386 -21.26 -32.68 -24.51
C GLU A 386 -20.55 -33.98 -24.18
N TRP A 387 -19.28 -33.94 -23.77
CA TRP A 387 -18.59 -35.13 -23.30
C TRP A 387 -19.26 -35.74 -22.06
N LEU A 388 -19.68 -34.91 -21.09
CA LEU A 388 -20.43 -35.36 -19.91
C LEU A 388 -21.72 -36.11 -20.28
N GLN A 389 -22.50 -35.58 -21.22
CA GLN A 389 -23.71 -36.24 -21.72
C GLN A 389 -23.42 -37.58 -22.41
N ASN A 390 -22.20 -37.80 -22.89
CA ASN A 390 -21.75 -39.01 -23.57
C ASN A 390 -20.83 -39.88 -22.69
N GLY A 391 -20.90 -39.74 -21.35
CA GLY A 391 -20.22 -40.64 -20.42
C GLY A 391 -18.81 -40.22 -20.00
N LEU A 392 -18.50 -38.92 -19.97
CA LEU A 392 -17.28 -38.42 -19.33
C LEU A 392 -17.19 -38.93 -17.89
N SER A 393 -16.06 -39.56 -17.58
CA SER A 393 -15.66 -39.94 -16.22
C SER A 393 -14.36 -39.25 -15.85
N LEU A 394 -14.06 -39.16 -14.54
CA LEU A 394 -12.79 -38.65 -14.06
C LEU A 394 -11.61 -39.43 -14.66
N GLN A 395 -11.71 -40.75 -14.76
CA GLN A 395 -10.65 -41.58 -15.35
C GLN A 395 -10.39 -41.25 -16.83
N SER A 396 -11.46 -41.07 -17.62
CA SER A 396 -11.31 -40.69 -19.03
C SER A 396 -10.77 -39.28 -19.20
N LEU A 397 -11.15 -38.37 -18.29
CA LEU A 397 -10.63 -37.00 -18.26
C LEU A 397 -9.12 -37.00 -17.98
N GLU A 398 -8.68 -37.65 -16.91
CA GLU A 398 -7.25 -37.74 -16.53
C GLU A 398 -6.41 -38.37 -17.64
N LYS A 399 -6.94 -39.43 -18.27
CA LYS A 399 -6.28 -40.06 -19.42
C LYS A 399 -6.11 -39.07 -20.57
N HIS A 400 -7.10 -38.24 -20.86
CA HIS A 400 -7.01 -37.22 -21.92
C HIS A 400 -6.05 -36.09 -21.54
N LEU A 401 -6.11 -35.60 -20.29
CA LEU A 401 -5.21 -34.57 -19.77
C LEU A 401 -3.74 -35.02 -19.75
N SER A 402 -3.47 -36.32 -19.59
CA SER A 402 -2.10 -36.86 -19.69
C SER A 402 -1.45 -36.68 -21.06
N GLY A 403 -2.26 -36.47 -22.11
CA GLY A 403 -1.80 -36.13 -23.46
C GLY A 403 -1.48 -34.64 -23.66
N ALA A 404 -1.73 -33.79 -22.66
CA ALA A 404 -1.44 -32.38 -22.73
C ALA A 404 0.07 -32.12 -22.75
N LYS A 405 0.49 -31.09 -23.49
CA LYS A 405 1.89 -30.69 -23.58
C LYS A 405 2.07 -29.26 -23.08
N PRO A 406 3.21 -28.94 -22.44
CA PRO A 406 3.56 -27.55 -22.13
C PRO A 406 3.54 -26.71 -23.41
N TRP A 407 3.07 -25.47 -23.30
CA TRP A 407 3.06 -24.51 -24.40
C TRP A 407 4.47 -24.31 -24.98
N LEU A 408 5.49 -24.24 -24.12
CA LEU A 408 6.88 -24.12 -24.54
C LEU A 408 7.34 -25.29 -25.42
N ASP A 409 6.93 -26.53 -25.11
CA ASP A 409 7.25 -27.71 -25.93
C ASP A 409 6.61 -27.60 -27.32
N ILE A 410 5.37 -27.11 -27.38
CA ILE A 410 4.63 -26.90 -28.62
C ILE A 410 5.30 -25.82 -29.47
N LEU A 411 5.70 -24.69 -28.86
CA LEU A 411 6.43 -23.62 -29.54
C LEU A 411 7.74 -24.14 -30.14
N ILE A 412 8.54 -24.88 -29.36
CA ILE A 412 9.80 -25.46 -29.83
C ILE A 412 9.56 -26.42 -31.00
N ASP A 413 8.55 -27.29 -30.91
CA ASP A 413 8.25 -28.24 -31.98
C ASP A 413 7.78 -27.55 -33.27
N GLN A 414 6.95 -26.50 -33.15
CA GLN A 414 6.43 -25.73 -34.29
C GLN A 414 7.51 -24.87 -34.97
N SER A 415 8.48 -24.37 -34.21
CA SER A 415 9.52 -23.47 -34.71
C SER A 415 10.41 -24.12 -35.79
N ARG A 416 10.51 -25.45 -35.81
CA ARG A 416 11.43 -26.19 -36.70
C ARG A 416 11.13 -26.06 -38.20
N SER A 417 9.90 -25.63 -38.55
CA SER A 417 9.43 -25.57 -39.94
C SER A 417 9.07 -24.14 -40.38
N LEU A 418 9.48 -23.13 -39.61
CA LEU A 418 9.19 -21.72 -39.89
C LEU A 418 10.17 -21.12 -40.91
N SER A 419 9.76 -20.05 -41.58
CA SER A 419 10.69 -19.25 -42.38
C SER A 419 11.73 -18.56 -41.48
N PRO A 420 12.88 -18.08 -42.01
CA PRO A 420 13.93 -17.47 -41.18
C PRO A 420 13.44 -16.31 -40.29
N LEU A 421 12.54 -15.46 -40.80
CA LEU A 421 11.98 -14.35 -40.04
C LEU A 421 11.04 -14.82 -38.93
N GLU A 422 10.13 -15.74 -39.26
CA GLU A 422 9.18 -16.31 -38.29
C GLU A 422 9.90 -17.16 -37.23
N PHE A 423 11.02 -17.79 -37.60
CA PHE A 423 11.88 -18.52 -36.68
C PHE A 423 12.54 -17.58 -35.68
N ASP A 424 13.09 -16.45 -36.12
CA ASP A 424 13.67 -15.44 -35.23
C ASP A 424 12.63 -14.87 -34.25
N GLU A 425 11.42 -14.55 -34.72
CA GLU A 425 10.31 -14.15 -33.85
C GLU A 425 9.94 -15.23 -32.82
N ALA A 426 9.91 -16.49 -33.25
CA ALA A 426 9.62 -17.61 -32.36
C ALA A 426 10.74 -17.83 -31.33
N LEU A 427 12.00 -17.59 -31.70
CA LEU A 427 13.14 -17.69 -30.80
C LEU A 427 13.14 -16.62 -29.73
N ASN A 428 12.82 -15.37 -30.07
CA ASN A 428 12.64 -14.31 -29.09
C ASN A 428 11.52 -14.68 -28.10
N LEU A 429 10.38 -15.16 -28.58
CA LEU A 429 9.29 -15.61 -27.70
C LEU A 429 9.73 -16.78 -26.78
N ILE A 430 10.46 -17.75 -27.31
CA ILE A 430 11.01 -18.86 -26.53
C ILE A 430 12.00 -18.34 -25.49
N ALA A 431 12.91 -17.43 -25.85
CA ALA A 431 13.89 -16.84 -24.94
C ALA A 431 13.22 -16.08 -23.79
N GLY A 432 12.23 -15.23 -24.07
CA GLY A 432 11.45 -14.55 -23.03
C GLY A 432 10.77 -15.54 -22.06
N HIS A 433 10.14 -16.58 -22.60
CA HIS A 433 9.56 -17.64 -21.77
C HIS A 433 10.59 -18.41 -20.94
N LEU A 434 11.82 -18.60 -21.42
CA LEU A 434 12.89 -19.25 -20.65
C LEU A 434 13.38 -18.37 -19.49
N SER A 435 13.43 -17.05 -19.68
CA SER A 435 13.84 -16.10 -18.64
C SER A 435 12.88 -16.09 -17.45
N GLU A 436 11.58 -16.30 -17.68
CA GLU A 436 10.56 -16.40 -16.61
C GLU A 436 10.63 -17.74 -15.83
N LEU A 437 11.35 -18.76 -16.32
CA LEU A 437 11.39 -20.08 -15.68
C LEU A 437 12.36 -20.10 -14.48
N PRO A 438 12.05 -20.89 -13.42
CA PRO A 438 13.00 -21.21 -12.36
C PRO A 438 14.28 -21.85 -12.92
N ASP A 439 15.44 -21.56 -12.32
CA ASP A 439 16.77 -21.93 -12.81
C ASP A 439 16.93 -23.40 -13.21
N ALA A 440 16.36 -24.32 -12.42
CA ALA A 440 16.42 -25.75 -12.68
C ALA A 440 15.66 -26.14 -13.97
N LEU A 441 14.48 -25.55 -14.19
CA LEU A 441 13.68 -25.78 -15.40
C LEU A 441 14.29 -25.06 -16.60
N ARG A 442 14.73 -23.81 -16.41
CA ARG A 442 15.44 -23.01 -17.40
C ARG A 442 16.63 -23.76 -17.99
N SER A 443 17.50 -24.30 -17.15
CA SER A 443 18.68 -25.07 -17.57
C SER A 443 18.33 -26.32 -18.39
N ARG A 444 17.27 -27.04 -17.99
CA ARG A 444 16.78 -28.22 -18.70
C ARG A 444 16.24 -27.83 -20.08
N TYR A 445 15.44 -26.77 -20.15
CA TYR A 445 14.83 -26.31 -21.39
C TYR A 445 15.82 -25.70 -22.37
N ILE A 446 16.85 -24.97 -21.90
CA ILE A 446 17.97 -24.50 -22.72
C ILE A 446 18.61 -25.69 -23.48
N SER A 447 18.83 -26.81 -22.79
CA SER A 447 19.41 -28.01 -23.41
C SER A 447 18.47 -28.67 -24.43
N ILE A 448 17.15 -28.53 -24.28
CA ILE A 448 16.15 -29.04 -25.23
C ILE A 448 16.12 -28.16 -26.48
N VAL A 449 16.09 -26.84 -26.30
CA VAL A 449 16.09 -25.85 -27.38
C VAL A 449 17.34 -25.97 -28.23
N GLU A 450 18.52 -26.05 -27.58
CA GLU A 450 19.81 -26.26 -28.24
C GLU A 450 19.77 -27.47 -29.18
N LYS A 451 19.28 -28.62 -28.69
CA LYS A 451 19.21 -29.87 -29.47
C LYS A 451 18.16 -29.85 -30.58
N LYS A 452 16.98 -29.29 -30.31
CA LYS A 452 15.83 -29.36 -31.25
C LYS A 452 15.89 -28.31 -32.34
N LEU A 453 16.39 -27.10 -32.02
CA LEU A 453 16.43 -25.93 -32.90
C LEU A 453 17.83 -25.66 -33.48
N ASN A 454 18.86 -26.39 -33.04
CA ASN A 454 20.23 -26.26 -33.52
C ASN A 454 20.82 -24.85 -33.33
N ILE A 455 20.66 -24.30 -32.12
CA ILE A 455 21.13 -22.96 -31.71
C ILE A 455 22.12 -23.12 -30.57
N THR A 456 23.16 -22.28 -30.54
CA THR A 456 24.15 -22.36 -29.49
C THR A 456 23.61 -21.81 -28.17
N ARG A 457 24.09 -22.35 -27.04
CA ARG A 457 23.76 -21.78 -25.71
C ARG A 457 24.15 -20.31 -25.57
N ARG A 458 25.17 -19.88 -26.30
CA ARG A 458 25.63 -18.49 -26.28
C ARG A 458 24.58 -17.58 -26.91
N ASP A 459 24.14 -17.89 -28.12
CA ASP A 459 23.14 -17.08 -28.83
C ASP A 459 21.81 -17.07 -28.06
N LEU A 460 21.39 -18.23 -27.52
CA LEU A 460 20.20 -18.30 -26.70
C LEU A 460 20.33 -17.50 -25.40
N ARG A 461 21.52 -17.47 -24.77
CA ARG A 461 21.78 -16.60 -23.61
C ARG A 461 21.83 -15.13 -23.99
N GLU A 462 22.35 -14.77 -25.16
CA GLU A 462 22.35 -13.38 -25.63
C GLU A 462 20.91 -12.90 -25.86
N LEU A 463 20.05 -13.72 -26.48
CA LEU A 463 18.61 -13.43 -26.60
C LEU A 463 17.92 -13.40 -25.25
N MET A 464 18.23 -14.34 -24.36
CA MET A 464 17.68 -14.32 -23.00
C MET A 464 18.14 -13.11 -22.22
N ASN A 465 19.37 -12.64 -22.37
CA ASN A 465 19.91 -11.43 -21.76
C ASN A 465 19.25 -10.17 -22.34
N GLN A 466 18.94 -10.14 -23.64
CA GLN A 466 18.09 -9.10 -24.23
C GLN A 466 16.67 -9.11 -23.63
N HIS A 467 16.20 -10.26 -23.14
CA HIS A 467 14.97 -10.40 -22.36
C HIS A 467 15.18 -10.25 -20.83
N ASP A 468 16.39 -10.42 -20.32
CA ASP A 468 16.81 -10.26 -18.90
C ASP A 468 17.11 -8.78 -18.60
N ASP A 469 17.39 -7.98 -19.64
CA ASP A 469 17.17 -6.53 -19.68
C ASP A 469 15.68 -6.18 -19.43
N GLY A 470 14.78 -7.18 -19.43
CA GLY A 470 13.36 -7.09 -19.14
C GLY A 470 12.88 -7.65 -17.80
N GLU A 471 13.64 -8.51 -17.11
CA GLU A 471 13.25 -9.05 -15.78
C GLU A 471 14.48 -9.34 -14.90
N GLY A 472 15.32 -8.33 -14.69
CA GLY A 472 16.47 -8.47 -13.80
C GLY A 472 17.10 -7.21 -13.23
N ALA A 473 16.77 -5.99 -13.67
CA ALA A 473 17.14 -4.76 -12.98
C ALA A 473 16.35 -3.55 -13.54
N LEU A 474 15.37 -3.09 -12.74
CA LEU A 474 14.70 -1.78 -12.82
C LEU A 474 13.94 -1.46 -14.14
N TYR A 475 12.64 -1.21 -14.00
CA TYR A 475 11.72 -0.63 -14.99
C TYR A 475 12.22 0.69 -15.62
N SER A 476 13.34 1.23 -15.11
CA SER A 476 13.91 2.53 -15.43
C SER A 476 15.43 2.44 -15.48
N GLU A 477 16.03 3.12 -16.45
CA GLU A 477 17.49 3.15 -16.61
C GLU A 477 17.99 4.54 -17.01
N ILE A 478 19.27 4.80 -16.74
CA ILE A 478 19.97 5.97 -17.30
C ILE A 478 20.84 5.50 -18.46
N HIS A 479 20.40 5.77 -19.68
CA HIS A 479 21.08 5.42 -20.91
C HIS A 479 21.40 6.69 -21.71
N GLU A 480 22.58 6.81 -22.32
CA GLU A 480 23.01 8.00 -23.09
C GLU A 480 22.73 9.35 -22.40
N ARG A 481 22.90 9.43 -21.06
CA ARG A 481 22.61 10.64 -20.25
C ARG A 481 21.15 11.11 -20.36
N ARG A 482 20.22 10.18 -20.51
CA ARG A 482 18.78 10.39 -20.38
C ARG A 482 18.20 9.35 -19.43
N LEU A 483 17.12 9.71 -18.78
CA LEU A 483 16.34 8.77 -17.97
C LEU A 483 15.25 8.13 -18.84
N TYR A 484 15.16 6.81 -18.79
CA TYR A 484 14.18 5.99 -19.48
C TYR A 484 13.25 5.30 -18.47
N PHE A 485 12.02 5.04 -18.89
CA PHE A 485 11.07 4.17 -18.18
C PHE A 485 10.40 3.29 -19.23
N MET A 486 10.47 1.97 -19.07
CA MET A 486 9.93 1.02 -20.04
C MET A 486 10.45 1.24 -21.48
N GLY A 487 11.71 1.63 -21.62
CA GLY A 487 12.34 1.92 -22.91
C GLY A 487 11.97 3.27 -23.53
N ASP A 488 11.04 4.04 -22.93
CA ASP A 488 10.68 5.37 -23.39
C ASP A 488 11.51 6.46 -22.69
N PRO A 489 12.11 7.43 -23.42
CA PRO A 489 12.83 8.54 -22.81
C PRO A 489 11.87 9.52 -22.13
N LEU A 490 12.15 9.85 -20.87
CA LEU A 490 11.32 10.74 -20.05
C LEU A 490 11.63 12.23 -20.24
N GLY A 491 12.74 12.54 -20.91
CA GLY A 491 13.17 13.90 -21.16
C GLY A 491 14.55 13.99 -21.80
N ASN A 492 15.08 15.21 -21.83
CA ASN A 492 16.44 15.50 -22.32
C ASN A 492 17.52 15.44 -21.22
N PHE A 493 17.25 14.81 -20.08
CA PHE A 493 18.11 14.81 -18.91
C PHE A 493 17.99 13.50 -18.13
N TRP A 494 18.93 13.29 -17.21
CA TRP A 494 18.89 12.24 -16.22
C TRP A 494 18.95 12.84 -14.82
N ALA A 495 18.37 12.13 -13.86
CA ALA A 495 18.42 12.48 -12.44
C ALA A 495 18.43 11.21 -11.59
N ARG A 496 19.15 11.25 -10.48
CA ARG A 496 19.18 10.18 -9.47
C ARG A 496 19.33 10.76 -8.07
N ILE A 497 18.77 10.10 -7.08
CA ILE A 497 18.99 10.36 -5.66
C ILE A 497 20.33 9.74 -5.29
N SER A 498 21.31 10.56 -4.93
CA SER A 498 22.62 10.08 -4.46
C SER A 498 22.66 9.85 -2.95
N HIS A 499 21.94 10.68 -2.17
CA HIS A 499 21.90 10.54 -0.71
C HIS A 499 20.49 10.75 -0.16
N GLU A 500 20.15 9.97 0.86
CA GLU A 500 18.93 10.08 1.65
C GLU A 500 19.32 10.41 3.10
N LEU A 501 19.02 11.65 3.51
CA LEU A 501 19.29 12.16 4.84
C LEU A 501 18.01 12.15 5.68
N MET A 502 17.97 11.28 6.68
CA MET A 502 16.92 11.24 7.70
C MET A 502 17.29 12.17 8.85
N VAL A 503 16.61 13.31 8.95
CA VAL A 503 16.81 14.28 10.03
C VAL A 503 15.84 14.00 11.16
N ASP A 504 16.37 13.60 12.31
CA ASP A 504 15.64 13.21 13.51
C ASP A 504 15.73 14.31 14.58
N ASP A 505 14.58 14.71 15.11
CA ASP A 505 14.46 15.69 16.18
C ASP A 505 14.13 15.07 17.55
N GLY A 506 13.95 13.74 17.60
CA GLY A 506 13.71 12.94 18.79
C GLY A 506 12.28 13.03 19.34
N LEU A 507 11.37 13.71 18.64
CA LEU A 507 9.98 13.89 19.07
C LEU A 507 8.98 13.59 17.94
N ASN A 508 9.31 13.98 16.72
CA ASN A 508 8.47 13.82 15.54
C ASN A 508 9.06 12.74 14.61
N PRO A 509 8.23 12.14 13.72
CA PRO A 509 8.76 11.26 12.68
C PRO A 509 9.88 11.96 11.90
N PRO A 510 11.02 11.28 11.66
CA PRO A 510 12.16 11.89 10.98
C PRO A 510 11.76 12.50 9.65
N THR A 511 12.26 13.70 9.38
CA THR A 511 12.07 14.33 8.07
C THR A 511 13.14 13.84 7.11
N VAL A 512 12.72 13.35 5.95
CA VAL A 512 13.63 12.79 4.94
C VAL A 512 13.93 13.84 3.87
N ARG A 513 15.22 13.99 3.53
CA ARG A 513 15.71 14.85 2.44
C ARG A 513 16.53 14.03 1.46
N TYR A 514 16.31 14.26 0.16
CA TYR A 514 17.04 13.64 -0.92
C TYR A 514 18.05 14.63 -1.50
N SER A 515 19.29 14.19 -1.64
CA SER A 515 20.29 14.83 -2.50
C SER A 515 20.16 14.25 -3.89
N ILE A 516 19.83 15.06 -4.88
CA ILE A 516 19.57 14.63 -6.25
C ILE A 516 20.66 15.20 -7.15
N GLU A 517 21.32 14.31 -7.88
CA GLU A 517 22.27 14.64 -8.94
C GLU A 517 21.62 14.47 -10.31
N GLY A 518 22.12 15.19 -11.31
CA GLY A 518 21.62 15.06 -12.67
C GLY A 518 22.48 15.74 -13.71
N GLY A 519 22.09 15.55 -14.96
CA GLY A 519 22.78 16.12 -16.11
C GLY A 519 21.90 16.10 -17.35
N LEU A 520 22.21 16.96 -18.32
CA LEU A 520 21.53 16.99 -19.61
C LEU A 520 22.14 15.96 -20.56
N ALA A 521 21.34 15.49 -21.51
CA ALA A 521 21.77 14.60 -22.59
C ALA A 521 22.90 15.20 -23.43
N SER A 522 22.97 16.54 -23.51
CA SER A 522 24.06 17.28 -24.16
C SER A 522 25.42 17.11 -23.47
N GLY A 523 25.45 16.53 -22.26
CA GLY A 523 26.65 16.34 -21.46
C GLY A 523 26.92 17.41 -20.42
N GLN A 524 26.08 18.43 -20.33
CA GLN A 524 26.18 19.44 -19.28
C GLN A 524 25.70 18.87 -17.93
N ALA A 525 26.58 18.87 -16.91
CA ALA A 525 26.20 18.51 -15.55
C ALA A 525 25.28 19.57 -14.92
N LEU A 526 24.30 19.13 -14.13
CA LEU A 526 23.44 19.99 -13.32
C LEU A 526 23.95 20.02 -11.89
N GLN A 527 23.71 21.13 -11.19
CA GLN A 527 24.12 21.27 -9.78
C GLN A 527 23.30 20.32 -8.91
N PRO A 528 23.90 19.59 -7.95
CA PRO A 528 23.14 18.76 -7.02
C PRO A 528 22.12 19.59 -6.23
N VAL A 529 20.94 19.03 -6.00
CA VAL A 529 19.82 19.72 -5.32
C VAL A 529 19.35 18.96 -4.10
N GLN A 530 18.92 19.69 -3.08
CA GLN A 530 18.36 19.13 -1.86
C GLN A 530 16.83 19.27 -1.89
N VAL A 531 16.12 18.16 -1.81
CA VAL A 531 14.66 18.11 -1.93
C VAL A 531 14.07 17.36 -0.74
N GLU A 532 13.10 17.95 -0.05
CA GLU A 532 12.36 17.20 0.97
C GLU A 532 11.55 16.07 0.32
N ALA A 533 11.55 14.88 0.91
CA ALA A 533 10.89 13.70 0.35
C ALA A 533 9.40 13.93 0.02
N ARG A 534 8.70 14.75 0.82
CA ARG A 534 7.30 15.14 0.58
C ARG A 534 7.08 16.02 -0.65
N ALA A 535 8.11 16.75 -1.08
CA ALA A 535 8.10 17.63 -2.25
C ALA A 535 8.62 16.92 -3.51
N PHE A 536 9.36 15.82 -3.34
CA PHE A 536 9.99 15.07 -4.42
C PHE A 536 9.00 14.67 -5.52
N GLY A 537 7.86 14.05 -5.16
CA GLY A 537 6.88 13.56 -6.14
C GLY A 537 6.15 14.66 -6.93
N LYS A 538 6.23 15.92 -6.49
CA LYS A 538 5.62 17.07 -7.20
C LYS A 538 6.47 17.55 -8.37
N LEU A 539 7.77 17.24 -8.37
CA LEU A 539 8.73 17.62 -9.41
C LEU A 539 8.94 19.13 -9.65
N ASP A 540 8.26 20.02 -8.92
CA ASP A 540 8.46 21.47 -8.96
C ASP A 540 9.92 21.88 -8.67
N TRP A 541 10.65 21.04 -7.93
CA TRP A 541 12.07 21.22 -7.64
C TRP A 541 12.96 21.24 -8.90
N ILE A 542 12.53 20.63 -10.01
CA ILE A 542 13.27 20.64 -11.28
C ILE A 542 13.33 22.07 -11.83
N PRO A 543 12.21 22.74 -12.17
CA PRO A 543 12.27 24.12 -12.63
C PRO A 543 12.78 25.10 -11.57
N ASP A 544 12.49 24.87 -10.28
CA ASP A 544 12.93 25.76 -9.20
C ASP A 544 14.46 25.79 -9.03
N ASN A 545 15.15 24.67 -9.28
CA ASN A 545 16.61 24.56 -9.05
C ASN A 545 17.43 24.43 -10.35
N TRP A 546 16.92 23.71 -11.35
CA TRP A 546 17.61 23.48 -12.63
C TRP A 546 17.09 24.36 -13.77
N GLY A 547 16.03 25.14 -13.53
CA GLY A 547 15.47 26.08 -14.48
C GLY A 547 14.84 25.39 -15.69
N MET A 548 14.82 26.09 -16.83
CA MET A 548 14.13 25.62 -18.04
C MET A 548 14.89 24.56 -18.86
N ARG A 549 16.11 24.19 -18.46
CA ARG A 549 17.00 23.35 -19.29
C ARG A 549 16.58 21.87 -19.33
N PRO A 550 16.19 21.26 -18.19
CA PRO A 550 15.55 19.94 -18.21
C PRO A 550 14.15 20.05 -18.82
N ILE A 551 13.94 19.34 -19.92
CA ILE A 551 12.68 19.25 -20.64
C ILE A 551 12.12 17.86 -20.37
N ILE A 552 10.92 17.82 -19.80
CA ILE A 552 10.16 16.59 -19.53
C ILE A 552 9.26 16.34 -20.74
N THR A 553 9.33 15.15 -21.33
CA THR A 553 8.59 14.77 -22.56
C THR A 553 7.29 14.01 -22.27
N LEU A 554 6.95 13.82 -20.98
CA LEU A 554 5.77 13.07 -20.56
C LEU A 554 4.45 13.83 -20.78
N PRO A 555 3.36 13.13 -21.14
CA PRO A 555 2.02 13.71 -21.18
C PRO A 555 1.56 14.22 -19.80
N PRO A 556 0.65 15.22 -19.76
CA PRO A 556 0.04 15.68 -18.52
C PRO A 556 -0.59 14.53 -17.72
N GLY A 557 -0.41 14.54 -16.39
CA GLY A 557 -0.91 13.49 -15.49
C GLY A 557 -0.03 12.25 -15.35
N ARG A 558 1.11 12.17 -16.05
CA ARG A 558 2.10 11.08 -15.92
C ARG A 558 3.40 11.48 -15.21
N SER A 559 3.45 12.63 -14.55
CA SER A 559 4.64 13.09 -13.81
C SER A 559 5.12 12.09 -12.74
N TYR A 560 4.21 11.30 -12.17
CA TYR A 560 4.57 10.22 -11.23
C TYR A 560 5.52 9.19 -11.83
N VAL A 561 5.51 8.99 -13.15
CA VAL A 561 6.41 8.06 -13.87
C VAL A 561 7.85 8.55 -13.77
N LEU A 562 8.08 9.86 -13.92
CA LEU A 562 9.41 10.44 -13.78
C LEU A 562 9.92 10.34 -12.33
N ALA A 563 9.07 10.62 -11.34
CA ALA A 563 9.44 10.45 -9.93
C ALA A 563 9.80 8.98 -9.60
N ARG A 564 8.99 8.03 -10.08
CA ARG A 564 9.24 6.59 -9.95
C ARG A 564 10.55 6.20 -10.62
N ALA A 565 10.80 6.66 -11.84
CA ALA A 565 11.99 6.30 -12.58
C ALA A 565 13.27 6.80 -11.90
N ILE A 566 13.25 8.03 -11.38
CA ILE A 566 14.36 8.56 -10.58
C ILE A 566 14.57 7.69 -9.33
N GLN A 567 13.52 7.26 -8.64
CA GLN A 567 13.66 6.39 -7.46
C GLN A 567 14.25 5.02 -7.82
N GLU A 568 13.76 4.40 -8.89
CA GLU A 568 14.21 3.10 -9.37
C GLU A 568 15.70 3.12 -9.70
N VAL A 569 16.18 4.04 -10.56
CA VAL A 569 17.60 4.15 -10.92
C VAL A 569 18.52 4.52 -9.75
N SER A 570 17.95 4.91 -8.61
CA SER A 570 18.70 5.31 -7.42
C SER A 570 18.82 4.20 -6.38
N MET A 571 18.01 3.14 -6.45
CA MET A 571 17.86 2.15 -5.37
C MET A 571 19.18 1.49 -4.99
N GLU A 572 20.05 1.22 -5.96
CA GLU A 572 21.32 0.52 -5.72
C GLU A 572 22.46 1.43 -5.26
N SER A 573 22.34 2.74 -5.50
CA SER A 573 23.43 3.71 -5.26
C SER A 573 23.16 4.69 -4.12
N VAL A 574 21.94 4.73 -3.57
CA VAL A 574 21.56 5.72 -2.55
C VAL A 574 22.23 5.43 -1.22
N GLN A 575 23.00 6.40 -0.72
CA GLN A 575 23.55 6.34 0.63
C GLN A 575 22.51 6.84 1.62
N ARG A 576 22.19 6.02 2.62
CA ARG A 576 21.27 6.41 3.71
C ARG A 576 22.05 6.86 4.92
N GLU A 577 21.70 8.03 5.42
CA GLU A 577 22.33 8.63 6.58
C GLU A 577 21.26 9.15 7.55
N ARG A 578 21.50 8.97 8.84
CA ARG A 578 20.65 9.54 9.89
C ARG A 578 21.41 10.63 10.63
N LEU A 579 20.75 11.78 10.80
CA LEU A 579 21.27 12.96 11.47
C LEU A 579 20.37 13.33 12.63
N TYR A 580 20.90 13.29 13.84
CA TYR A 580 20.20 13.76 15.03
C TYR A 580 20.44 15.25 15.23
N THR A 581 19.40 15.97 15.67
CA THR A 581 19.47 17.45 15.85
C THR A 581 19.47 17.88 17.31
N PHE A 582 19.71 16.96 18.25
CA PHE A 582 19.58 17.22 19.68
C PHE A 582 20.57 16.40 20.50
N THR A 583 20.82 16.84 21.74
CA THR A 583 21.66 16.15 22.73
C THR A 583 20.84 15.25 23.66
N GLY A 584 21.50 14.43 24.46
CA GLY A 584 20.86 13.74 25.58
C GLY A 584 20.45 12.30 25.29
N TRP A 585 19.70 11.70 26.22
CA TRP A 585 19.38 10.27 26.16
C TRP A 585 18.49 9.91 24.97
N HIS A 586 18.92 8.98 24.14
CA HIS A 586 18.10 8.46 23.05
C HIS A 586 18.35 6.96 22.89
N ASP A 587 17.49 6.28 22.14
CA ASP A 587 17.64 4.85 21.83
C ASP A 587 18.07 4.75 20.36
N CYS A 588 19.27 4.21 20.10
CA CYS A 588 19.80 4.03 18.73
C CYS A 588 19.96 2.52 18.45
N ASP A 589 19.09 1.99 17.59
CA ASP A 589 19.01 0.65 16.99
C ASP A 589 19.11 -0.60 17.92
N VAL A 590 19.97 -0.63 18.94
CA VAL A 590 20.14 -1.78 19.88
C VAL A 590 20.43 -1.36 21.34
N GLU A 591 20.94 -0.15 21.61
CA GLU A 591 21.28 0.29 22.97
C GLU A 591 20.82 1.74 23.23
N ARG A 592 20.62 2.08 24.51
CA ARG A 592 20.37 3.44 24.97
C ARG A 592 21.68 4.14 25.28
N GLY A 593 21.80 5.39 24.85
CA GLY A 593 23.04 6.16 25.00
C GLY A 593 22.77 7.65 24.94
N PHE A 594 23.83 8.43 25.08
CA PHE A 594 23.77 9.88 25.22
C PHE A 594 24.30 10.56 23.96
N LEU A 595 23.44 11.32 23.26
CA LEU A 595 23.82 12.09 22.08
C LEU A 595 24.59 13.34 22.47
N THR A 596 25.71 13.57 21.82
CA THR A 596 26.58 14.74 21.94
C THR A 596 26.94 15.23 20.54
N ALA A 597 27.45 16.46 20.40
CA ALA A 597 27.95 16.96 19.12
C ALA A 597 29.15 16.16 18.57
N SER A 598 29.81 15.35 19.42
CA SER A 598 30.88 14.42 19.01
C SER A 598 30.35 13.06 18.53
N GLY A 599 29.05 12.80 18.67
CA GLY A 599 28.42 11.53 18.35
C GLY A 599 27.72 10.90 19.54
N TRP A 600 27.62 9.57 19.51
CA TRP A 600 26.87 8.76 20.47
C TRP A 600 27.77 8.20 21.57
N LEU A 601 27.50 8.56 22.82
CA LEU A 601 28.19 8.00 23.98
C LEU A 601 27.43 6.75 24.50
N GLY A 602 28.00 5.57 24.29
CA GLY A 602 27.51 4.27 24.78
C GLY A 602 28.40 3.68 25.88
N ALA A 603 28.19 2.41 26.22
CA ALA A 603 28.97 1.70 27.24
C ALA A 603 30.47 1.60 26.88
N ASP A 604 30.79 1.50 25.59
CA ASP A 604 32.14 1.37 25.06
C ASP A 604 32.79 2.71 24.65
N GLY A 605 32.22 3.85 25.10
CA GLY A 605 32.71 5.20 24.78
C GLY A 605 31.97 5.88 23.61
N ILE A 606 32.62 6.87 22.98
CA ILE A 606 32.01 7.70 21.92
C ILE A 606 32.13 7.02 20.55
N ASN A 607 30.98 6.74 19.93
CA ASN A 607 30.82 6.38 18.53
C ASN A 607 30.54 7.63 17.68
N ASP A 608 31.50 8.04 16.86
CA ASP A 608 31.43 9.21 15.98
C ASP A 608 30.79 8.93 14.62
N GLN A 609 30.42 7.68 14.33
CA GLN A 609 29.65 7.33 13.13
C GLN A 609 28.20 7.80 13.25
N VAL A 610 27.69 7.96 14.48
CA VAL A 610 26.39 8.57 14.74
C VAL A 610 26.51 10.08 14.62
N ARG A 611 25.89 10.66 13.60
CA ARG A 611 25.97 12.10 13.35
C ARG A 611 24.96 12.88 14.16
N VAL A 612 25.46 13.91 14.83
CA VAL A 612 24.65 14.91 15.55
C VAL A 612 25.01 16.29 15.02
N ASP A 613 24.02 17.07 14.59
CA ASP A 613 24.19 18.46 14.16
C ASP A 613 23.24 19.36 14.94
N LEU A 614 23.82 20.15 15.84
CA LEU A 614 23.12 21.12 16.67
C LEU A 614 23.04 22.51 16.02
N GLY A 615 23.40 22.61 14.73
CA GLY A 615 23.47 23.82 13.94
C GLY A 615 24.82 24.55 14.05
N SER A 616 24.93 25.66 13.31
CA SER A 616 26.17 26.46 13.20
C SER A 616 26.48 27.35 14.41
N ASN A 617 25.69 27.30 15.47
CA ASN A 617 25.84 28.16 16.65
C ASN A 617 26.77 27.51 17.69
N ASN A 618 26.94 28.17 18.84
CA ASN A 618 27.75 27.67 19.94
C ASN A 618 27.21 26.38 20.59
N LEU A 619 26.03 25.89 20.20
CA LEU A 619 25.53 24.57 20.59
C LEU A 619 26.46 23.44 20.13
N ARG A 620 27.24 23.62 19.05
CA ARG A 620 28.25 22.63 18.61
C ARG A 620 29.31 22.29 19.67
N HIS A 621 29.46 23.14 20.70
CA HIS A 621 30.42 22.93 21.78
C HIS A 621 29.96 21.90 22.82
N TYR A 622 28.74 21.37 22.74
CA TYR A 622 28.32 20.17 23.48
C TYR A 622 28.99 18.89 22.91
N ALA A 623 30.30 18.96 22.70
CA ALA A 623 31.15 17.96 22.09
C ALA A 623 32.09 17.40 23.16
N LEU A 624 31.86 16.16 23.58
CA LEU A 624 32.72 15.47 24.52
C LEU A 624 33.99 14.96 23.84
N PRO A 625 35.15 14.96 24.53
CA PRO A 625 36.38 14.39 24.01
C PRO A 625 36.27 12.86 23.88
N LYS A 626 36.99 12.29 22.91
CA LYS A 626 37.06 10.83 22.71
C LYS A 626 38.01 10.12 23.66
N GLU A 627 38.95 10.86 24.24
CA GLU A 627 39.98 10.30 25.11
C GLU A 627 39.40 9.93 26.47
N GLU A 628 39.61 8.69 26.91
CA GLU A 628 39.27 8.27 28.25
C GLU A 628 40.33 8.78 29.25
N ILE A 629 39.86 9.51 30.25
CA ILE A 629 40.69 10.00 31.35
C ILE A 629 40.44 9.11 32.57
N ASN A 630 41.43 9.00 33.46
CA ASN A 630 41.27 8.32 34.73
C ASN A 630 40.03 8.85 35.51
N PRO A 631 39.06 7.98 35.89
CA PRO A 631 37.84 8.41 36.56
C PRO A 631 38.07 9.15 37.88
N GLU A 632 39.10 8.81 38.66
CA GLU A 632 39.41 9.49 39.92
C GLU A 632 39.89 10.92 39.67
N GLU A 633 40.73 11.10 38.64
CA GLU A 633 41.22 12.42 38.22
C GLU A 633 40.07 13.29 37.70
N ALA A 634 39.18 12.71 36.88
CA ALA A 634 37.99 13.40 36.40
C ALA A 634 37.09 13.86 37.57
N VAL A 635 36.77 12.98 38.52
CA VAL A 635 35.97 13.33 39.70
C VAL A 635 36.63 14.44 40.50
N ARG A 636 37.94 14.35 40.75
CA ARG A 636 38.71 15.38 41.47
C ARG A 636 38.62 16.74 40.77
N ALA A 637 38.84 16.79 39.46
CA ALA A 637 38.71 18.01 38.67
C ALA A 637 37.29 18.62 38.77
N THR A 638 36.24 17.80 38.73
CA THR A 638 34.87 18.32 38.90
C THR A 638 34.59 18.88 40.30
N LEU A 639 35.25 18.35 41.34
CA LEU A 639 35.12 18.84 42.72
C LEU A 639 35.92 20.12 42.94
N GLU A 640 37.04 20.32 42.24
CA GLU A 640 37.82 21.57 42.27
C GLU A 640 37.01 22.78 41.81
N PHE A 641 36.01 22.59 40.92
CA PHE A 641 35.06 23.63 40.56
C PHE A 641 34.40 24.31 41.78
N LEU A 642 34.13 23.54 42.85
CA LEU A 642 33.52 24.06 44.07
C LEU A 642 34.42 25.06 44.81
N GLN A 643 35.73 25.04 44.53
CA GLN A 643 36.73 25.91 45.15
C GLN A 643 36.92 27.23 44.40
N LEU A 644 36.37 27.36 43.17
CA LEU A 644 36.49 28.56 42.34
C LEU A 644 35.70 29.77 42.87
N GLY A 645 34.81 29.56 43.83
CA GLY A 645 34.00 30.63 44.41
C GLY A 645 33.19 30.17 45.62
N PRO A 646 32.33 31.04 46.18
CA PRO A 646 31.50 30.69 47.33
C PRO A 646 30.61 29.50 47.04
N ARG A 647 30.55 28.52 47.96
CA ARG A 647 29.74 27.29 47.81
C ARG A 647 28.25 27.56 47.57
N LYS A 648 27.72 28.67 48.09
CA LYS A 648 26.34 29.12 47.82
C LYS A 648 26.07 29.39 46.33
N VAL A 649 27.12 29.62 45.53
CA VAL A 649 27.08 29.82 44.08
C VAL A 649 27.55 28.58 43.32
N THR A 650 28.71 28.02 43.69
CA THR A 650 29.32 26.91 42.95
C THR A 650 28.61 25.58 43.16
N ALA A 651 28.06 25.29 44.35
CA ALA A 651 27.38 24.02 44.61
C ALA A 651 26.05 23.86 43.83
N PRO A 652 25.16 24.88 43.74
CA PRO A 652 23.99 24.80 42.89
C PRO A 652 24.32 24.62 41.40
N LEU A 653 25.36 25.30 40.90
CA LEU A 653 25.82 25.16 39.52
C LEU A 653 26.40 23.77 39.24
N TRP A 654 27.23 23.25 40.14
CA TRP A 654 27.76 21.89 40.06
C TRP A 654 26.63 20.86 40.08
N ALA A 655 25.68 20.97 41.01
CA ALA A 655 24.52 20.10 41.08
C ALA A 655 23.66 20.15 39.81
N ALA A 656 23.54 21.32 39.17
CA ALA A 656 22.81 21.47 37.92
C ALA A 656 23.45 20.67 36.77
N MET A 657 24.77 20.53 36.73
CA MET A 657 25.44 19.73 35.70
C MET A 657 25.04 18.26 35.78
N TYR A 658 25.02 17.69 37.00
CA TYR A 658 24.61 16.30 37.22
C TYR A 658 23.10 16.09 37.19
N ALA A 659 22.31 17.12 37.52
CA ALA A 659 20.85 17.05 37.44
C ALA A 659 20.33 17.09 35.99
N ALA A 660 21.06 17.74 35.06
CA ALA A 660 20.62 17.92 33.69
C ALA A 660 20.37 16.59 32.94
N PRO A 661 21.26 15.56 32.98
CA PRO A 661 20.99 14.27 32.36
C PRO A 661 19.75 13.55 32.94
N LEU A 662 19.38 13.85 34.18
CA LEU A 662 18.25 13.25 34.88
C LEU A 662 16.92 13.94 34.54
N THR A 663 16.91 15.04 33.78
CA THR A 663 15.67 15.75 33.42
C THR A 663 14.72 14.96 32.52
N SER A 664 15.25 13.93 31.85
CA SER A 664 14.49 12.92 31.12
C SER A 664 13.66 12.01 32.05
N LEU A 665 14.19 11.69 33.23
CA LEU A 665 13.51 10.87 34.25
C LEU A 665 12.60 11.73 35.14
N ARG A 666 13.13 12.86 35.62
CA ARG A 666 12.40 13.78 36.47
C ARG A 666 12.58 15.22 35.99
N PRO A 667 11.53 15.80 35.41
CA PRO A 667 11.52 17.18 34.95
C PRO A 667 11.93 18.22 36.00
N MET A 668 12.90 19.07 35.66
CA MET A 668 13.16 20.30 36.41
C MET A 668 12.37 21.46 35.78
N ASN A 669 11.24 21.82 36.39
CA ASN A 669 10.34 22.87 35.91
C ASN A 669 10.72 24.26 36.46
N ALA A 670 12.02 24.53 36.60
CA ALA A 670 12.54 25.77 37.13
C ALA A 670 13.79 26.22 36.37
N VAL A 671 14.00 27.53 36.28
CA VAL A 671 15.20 28.15 35.71
C VAL A 671 16.18 28.47 36.83
N LEU A 672 17.43 28.06 36.70
CA LEU A 672 18.51 28.45 37.61
C LEU A 672 19.04 29.83 37.20
N SER A 673 18.94 30.82 38.07
CA SER A 673 19.32 32.20 37.78
C SER A 673 20.54 32.59 38.61
N VAL A 674 21.70 32.67 37.95
CA VAL A 674 22.94 33.18 38.53
C VAL A 674 22.93 34.70 38.38
N TYR A 675 22.69 35.42 39.47
CA TYR A 675 22.57 36.86 39.43
C TYR A 675 23.66 37.56 40.26
N GLY A 676 24.07 38.73 39.80
CA GLY A 676 25.10 39.53 40.46
C GLY A 676 25.50 40.74 39.64
N THR A 677 26.14 41.71 40.28
CA THR A 677 26.60 42.94 39.62
C THR A 677 27.50 42.63 38.42
N THR A 678 27.64 43.58 37.50
CA THR A 678 28.61 43.49 36.41
C THR A 678 30.00 43.15 36.99
N GLN A 679 30.77 42.32 36.28
CA GLN A 679 32.11 41.84 36.70
C GLN A 679 32.17 40.92 37.94
N SER A 680 31.03 40.47 38.48
CA SER A 680 30.98 39.49 39.59
C SER A 680 31.45 38.06 39.24
N GLY A 681 31.82 37.79 37.98
CA GLY A 681 32.20 36.44 37.52
C GLY A 681 31.03 35.50 37.23
N LYS A 682 29.78 35.99 37.23
CA LYS A 682 28.56 35.19 36.98
C LYS A 682 28.61 34.38 35.67
N SER A 683 28.94 35.04 34.56
CA SER A 683 29.05 34.39 33.25
C SER A 683 30.23 33.44 33.18
N THR A 684 31.37 33.82 33.77
CA THR A 684 32.56 32.96 33.88
C THR A 684 32.24 31.63 34.57
N LEU A 685 31.60 31.67 35.74
CA LEU A 685 31.24 30.46 36.48
C LEU A 685 30.21 29.60 35.74
N ALA A 686 29.22 30.22 35.08
CA ALA A 686 28.22 29.50 34.30
C ALA A 686 28.83 28.78 33.09
N HIS A 687 29.74 29.42 32.36
CA HIS A 687 30.43 28.81 31.22
C HIS A 687 31.47 27.77 31.64
N LEU A 688 32.16 27.98 32.77
CA LEU A 688 33.08 26.98 33.33
C LEU A 688 32.32 25.72 33.76
N ALA A 689 31.11 25.86 34.30
CA ALA A 689 30.27 24.71 34.60
C ALA A 689 29.91 23.96 33.30
N LEU A 690 29.57 24.67 32.22
CA LEU A 690 29.21 24.06 30.93
C LEU A 690 30.33 23.21 30.32
N THR A 691 31.60 23.44 30.64
CA THR A 691 32.69 22.63 30.08
C THR A 691 32.63 21.16 30.52
N HIS A 692 31.81 20.84 31.53
CA HIS A 692 31.46 19.46 31.86
C HIS A 692 30.79 18.71 30.70
N PHE A 693 30.12 19.41 29.79
CA PHE A 693 29.43 18.83 28.63
C PHE A 693 30.13 19.07 27.29
N GLY A 694 31.32 19.67 27.29
CA GLY A 694 32.15 19.74 26.09
C GLY A 694 33.15 20.89 26.08
N MET A 695 34.02 20.87 25.08
CA MET A 695 35.10 21.84 24.95
C MET A 695 34.74 22.99 24.00
N GLY A 696 35.17 24.20 24.35
CA GLY A 696 35.02 25.40 23.51
C GLY A 696 33.96 26.42 23.95
N PHE A 697 33.31 26.22 25.10
CA PHE A 697 32.49 27.28 25.72
C PHE A 697 33.33 28.46 26.25
N ILE A 698 34.63 28.27 26.41
CA ILE A 698 35.59 29.27 26.89
C ILE A 698 36.86 29.19 26.04
N GLN A 699 37.34 30.33 25.54
CA GLN A 699 38.64 30.47 24.91
C GLN A 699 39.34 31.72 25.45
N GLY A 700 40.27 31.55 26.39
CA GLY A 700 40.93 32.67 27.06
C GLY A 700 39.96 33.53 27.86
N ARG A 701 39.68 34.76 27.40
CA ARG A 701 38.68 35.67 28.00
C ARG A 701 37.35 35.71 27.24
N ASP A 702 37.25 34.99 26.12
CA ASP A 702 36.04 34.96 25.29
C ASP A 702 35.12 33.81 25.74
N TYR A 703 33.84 34.15 25.91
CA TYR A 703 32.79 33.22 26.32
C TYR A 703 31.90 32.91 25.12
N HIS A 704 31.81 31.63 24.77
CA HIS A 704 30.97 31.16 23.68
C HIS A 704 29.65 30.61 24.23
N ALA A 705 28.80 31.53 24.70
CA ALA A 705 27.49 31.17 25.23
C ALA A 705 26.66 30.39 24.21
N PRO A 706 25.99 29.28 24.60
CA PRO A 706 25.06 28.57 23.73
C PRO A 706 24.05 29.51 23.06
N ILE A 707 23.53 30.46 23.83
CA ILE A 707 22.59 31.50 23.40
C ILE A 707 22.63 32.68 24.39
N ASP A 708 22.22 33.87 23.95
CA ASP A 708 22.17 35.10 24.77
C ASP A 708 20.77 35.74 24.78
N TRP A 709 20.55 36.72 25.67
CA TRP A 709 19.27 37.44 25.76
C TRP A 709 19.03 38.45 24.63
N THR A 710 20.04 38.76 23.80
CA THR A 710 19.87 39.60 22.60
C THR A 710 19.17 38.83 21.48
N SER A 711 19.35 37.51 21.45
CA SER A 711 18.76 36.57 20.49
C SER A 711 17.23 36.60 20.46
N THR A 712 16.63 36.29 19.30
CA THR A 712 15.17 36.27 19.17
C THR A 712 14.54 35.19 20.05
N VAL A 713 13.27 35.38 20.46
CA VAL A 713 12.54 34.37 21.27
C VAL A 713 12.54 33.01 20.58
N THR A 714 12.36 32.98 19.25
CA THR A 714 12.36 31.75 18.46
C THR A 714 13.72 31.05 18.47
N ALA A 715 14.83 31.79 18.48
CA ALA A 715 16.17 31.22 18.58
C ALA A 715 16.41 30.59 19.96
N ILE A 716 15.96 31.25 21.03
CA ILE A 716 16.02 30.70 22.39
C ILE A 716 15.14 29.46 22.53
N GLU A 717 13.91 29.47 22.00
CA GLU A 717 13.02 28.30 21.95
C GLU A 717 13.67 27.13 21.18
N ALA A 718 14.36 27.41 20.08
CA ALA A 718 15.11 26.40 19.35
C ALA A 718 16.26 25.84 20.20
N ALA A 719 17.10 26.70 20.80
CA ALA A 719 18.20 26.25 21.65
C ALA A 719 17.73 25.39 22.83
N MET A 720 16.65 25.78 23.52
CA MET A 720 16.03 25.00 24.60
C MET A 720 15.48 23.64 24.15
N PHE A 721 15.10 23.53 22.89
CA PHE A 721 14.64 22.28 22.30
C PHE A 721 15.81 21.38 21.91
N LEU A 722 16.85 21.91 21.25
CA LEU A 722 18.01 21.13 20.79
C LEU A 722 18.87 20.65 21.97
N ALA A 723 19.03 21.49 23.01
CA ALA A 723 19.75 21.18 24.25
C ALA A 723 18.92 20.30 25.20
N LYS A 724 18.66 19.06 24.79
CA LYS A 724 17.94 18.06 25.59
C LYS A 724 18.88 17.36 26.56
N ASP A 725 18.43 17.18 27.81
CA ASP A 725 19.16 16.54 28.92
C ASP A 725 20.56 17.13 29.23
N VAL A 726 20.86 18.32 28.72
CA VAL A 726 22.06 19.09 29.03
C VAL A 726 21.65 20.46 29.58
N PRO A 727 22.53 21.14 30.34
CA PRO A 727 22.27 22.50 30.79
C PRO A 727 22.45 23.48 29.63
N LEU A 728 21.47 24.35 29.39
CA LEU A 728 21.53 25.46 28.45
C LEU A 728 21.71 26.78 29.22
N VAL A 729 22.84 27.47 29.01
CA VAL A 729 23.05 28.83 29.51
C VAL A 729 22.49 29.85 28.52
N ILE A 730 21.60 30.71 29.01
CA ILE A 730 21.15 31.94 28.34
C ILE A 730 21.86 33.12 29.00
N ASP A 731 22.92 33.61 28.37
CA ASP A 731 23.82 34.59 28.97
C ASP A 731 23.36 36.04 28.76
N ASP A 732 23.86 36.92 29.65
CA ASP A 732 23.78 38.37 29.57
C ASP A 732 22.37 38.97 29.72
N PHE A 733 21.63 38.60 30.77
CA PHE A 733 20.41 39.32 31.14
C PHE A 733 20.77 40.65 31.81
N ALA A 734 21.06 41.65 30.99
CA ALA A 734 21.37 43.02 31.39
C ALA A 734 20.42 43.98 30.64
N PRO A 735 19.17 44.17 31.12
CA PRO A 735 18.26 45.12 30.50
C PRO A 735 18.81 46.54 30.66
N GLN A 736 19.49 47.04 29.62
CA GLN A 736 20.09 48.38 29.62
C GLN A 736 18.98 49.45 29.72
N PHE A 737 19.17 50.44 30.60
CA PHE A 737 18.21 51.51 30.83
C PHE A 737 18.24 52.61 29.76
N SER A 738 19.05 52.47 28.71
CA SER A 738 19.14 53.43 27.59
C SER A 738 17.82 53.54 26.80
N SER A 739 17.00 52.48 26.78
CA SER A 739 15.66 52.47 26.19
C SER A 739 14.68 51.66 27.03
N VAL A 740 13.66 52.32 27.58
CA VAL A 740 12.57 51.68 28.35
C VAL A 740 11.86 50.59 27.53
N ALA A 741 11.77 50.77 26.21
CA ALA A 741 11.13 49.81 25.31
C ALA A 741 11.95 48.52 25.17
N GLU A 742 13.28 48.62 25.07
CA GLU A 742 14.18 47.47 24.97
C GLU A 742 14.23 46.69 26.28
N ALA A 743 14.35 47.38 27.41
CA ALA A 743 14.28 46.77 28.74
C ALA A 743 12.96 46.01 28.95
N ARG A 744 11.83 46.60 28.55
CA ARG A 744 10.50 45.95 28.64
C ARG A 744 10.38 44.74 27.70
N SER A 745 10.95 44.83 26.50
CA SER A 745 10.99 43.72 25.54
C SER A 745 11.80 42.54 26.07
N MET A 746 12.97 42.81 26.66
CA MET A 746 13.83 41.78 27.26
C MET A 746 13.17 41.10 28.46
N HIS A 747 12.50 41.87 29.34
CA HIS A 747 11.70 41.29 30.43
C HIS A 747 10.56 40.42 29.89
N LYS A 748 9.82 40.87 28.87
CA LYS A 748 8.75 40.08 28.24
C LYS A 748 9.29 38.76 27.68
N LYS A 749 10.47 38.79 27.06
CA LYS A 749 11.18 37.61 26.56
C LYS A 749 11.55 36.66 27.71
N ALA A 750 12.14 37.16 28.78
CA ALA A 750 12.50 36.37 29.96
C ALA A 750 11.29 35.73 30.64
N HIS A 751 10.22 36.50 30.87
CA HIS A 751 8.97 35.95 31.43
C HIS A 751 8.38 34.84 30.56
N HIS A 752 8.50 34.95 29.23
CA HIS A 752 8.06 33.91 28.30
C HIS A 752 8.90 32.65 28.44
N VAL A 753 10.23 32.77 28.45
CA VAL A 753 11.16 31.65 28.64
C VAL A 753 10.90 30.93 29.95
N VAL A 754 10.83 31.65 31.08
CA VAL A 754 10.61 31.04 32.41
C VAL A 754 9.27 30.30 32.47
N ARG A 755 8.22 30.86 31.88
CA ARG A 755 6.91 30.18 31.80
C ARG A 755 6.96 28.94 30.92
N SER A 756 7.66 29.00 29.79
CA SER A 756 7.84 27.87 28.87
C SER A 756 8.58 26.72 29.55
N VAL A 757 9.64 27.01 30.30
CA VAL A 757 10.37 26.02 31.12
C VAL A 757 9.47 25.44 32.21
N GLY A 758 8.81 26.28 32.99
CA GLY A 758 8.00 25.81 34.12
C GLY A 758 6.74 25.05 33.72
N ASN A 759 6.16 25.33 32.55
CA ASN A 759 4.96 24.65 32.05
C ASN A 759 5.28 23.54 31.03
N ARG A 760 6.55 23.38 30.63
CA ARG A 760 6.99 22.51 29.53
C ARG A 760 6.14 22.64 28.27
N SER A 761 5.81 23.88 27.93
CA SER A 761 4.92 24.18 26.81
C SER A 761 5.56 25.17 25.85
N ALA A 762 5.23 25.00 24.57
CA ALA A 762 5.59 25.92 23.51
C ALA A 762 4.33 26.58 22.95
N ARG A 763 4.45 27.77 22.37
CA ARG A 763 3.35 28.35 21.59
C ARG A 763 3.18 27.54 20.30
N GLY A 764 2.01 26.92 20.12
CA GLY A 764 1.61 26.37 18.83
C GLY A 764 1.58 27.49 17.80
N ARG A 765 2.27 27.29 16.68
CA ARG A 765 2.27 28.25 15.56
C ARG A 765 1.63 27.54 14.37
N SER A 766 0.56 28.10 13.83
CA SER A 766 0.03 27.60 12.55
C SER A 766 0.91 28.11 11.41
N ARG A 767 1.18 27.23 10.44
CA ARG A 767 1.70 27.61 9.14
C ARG A 767 0.61 28.35 8.34
N SER A 768 1.01 29.02 7.25
CA SER A 768 0.07 29.70 6.34
C SER A 768 -0.94 28.75 5.70
N ASP A 769 -0.69 27.44 5.71
CA ASP A 769 -1.57 26.37 5.27
C ASP A 769 -2.48 25.80 6.38
N LEU A 770 -2.56 26.48 7.54
CA LEU A 770 -3.32 26.11 8.74
C LEU A 770 -2.83 24.85 9.48
N SER A 771 -1.79 24.15 9.00
CA SER A 771 -1.15 23.07 9.76
C SER A 771 -0.39 23.61 10.97
N GLN A 772 -0.36 22.88 12.09
CA GLN A 772 0.44 23.28 13.25
C GLN A 772 1.93 22.98 13.00
N GLN A 773 2.80 23.96 13.24
CA GLN A 773 4.24 23.74 13.36
C GLN A 773 4.53 22.91 14.61
N ASN A 774 5.55 22.04 14.52
CA ASN A 774 6.05 21.26 15.64
C ASN A 774 6.37 22.19 16.83
N THR A 775 5.77 21.90 17.97
CA THR A 775 5.92 22.67 19.20
C THR A 775 7.29 22.41 19.82
N ARG A 776 8.17 23.41 19.77
CA ARG A 776 9.51 23.36 20.36
C ARG A 776 9.46 23.74 21.84
N PHE A 777 9.25 22.76 22.72
CA PHE A 777 9.26 22.97 24.16
C PHE A 777 10.66 22.71 24.77
N PRO A 778 10.97 23.28 25.94
CA PRO A 778 12.27 23.07 26.60
C PRO A 778 12.47 21.61 27.04
N ARG A 779 13.62 21.01 26.70
CA ARG A 779 13.93 19.59 26.95
C ARG A 779 15.13 19.34 27.87
N GLY A 780 15.80 20.40 28.33
CA GLY A 780 16.93 20.34 29.25
C GLY A 780 16.77 21.31 30.41
N LEU A 781 17.84 21.44 31.20
CA LEU A 781 17.92 22.37 32.32
C LEU A 781 18.31 23.76 31.80
N VAL A 782 17.60 24.81 32.18
CA VAL A 782 17.93 26.18 31.76
C VAL A 782 18.62 26.94 32.88
N ILE A 783 19.79 27.49 32.57
CA ILE A 783 20.56 28.41 33.42
C ILE A 783 20.51 29.78 32.75
N MET A 784 20.29 30.84 33.51
CA MET A 784 20.44 32.20 33.03
C MET A 784 21.41 32.97 33.90
N THR A 785 22.17 33.86 33.29
CA THR A 785 22.96 34.85 34.03
C THR A 785 22.24 36.19 33.99
N ALA A 786 22.24 36.91 35.10
CA ALA A 786 21.49 38.16 35.22
C ALA A 786 22.21 39.21 36.06
N GLU A 787 21.99 40.48 35.76
CA GLU A 787 22.41 41.55 36.65
C GLU A 787 21.45 41.71 37.84
N ASN A 788 20.16 41.51 37.59
CA ASN A 788 19.10 41.67 38.58
C ASN A 788 18.11 40.49 38.52
N PRO A 789 17.51 40.10 39.66
CA PRO A 789 16.48 39.08 39.67
C PRO A 789 15.22 39.53 38.93
N LEU A 790 14.55 38.59 38.25
CA LEU A 790 13.25 38.83 37.62
C LEU A 790 12.16 39.10 38.67
N ILE A 791 11.14 39.89 38.30
CA ILE A 791 10.07 40.33 39.19
C ILE A 791 8.73 39.67 38.80
N GLY A 792 7.92 39.32 39.80
CA GLY A 792 6.53 38.86 39.63
C GLY A 792 6.27 37.48 40.23
N GLN A 793 5.21 37.37 41.04
CA GLN A 793 4.89 36.19 41.87
C GLN A 793 4.92 34.86 41.10
N SER A 794 4.30 34.82 39.92
CA SER A 794 4.25 33.61 39.08
C SER A 794 5.62 33.22 38.49
N ILE A 795 6.52 34.19 38.28
CA ILE A 795 7.87 33.94 37.74
C ILE A 795 8.79 33.46 38.85
N VAL A 796 8.77 34.13 40.01
CA VAL A 796 9.61 33.78 41.17
C VAL A 796 9.40 32.33 41.60
N GLY A 797 8.16 31.81 41.56
CA GLY A 797 7.87 30.40 41.88
C GLY A 797 8.44 29.37 40.88
N ARG A 798 9.03 29.80 39.76
CA ARG A 798 9.66 28.96 38.73
C ARG A 798 11.17 29.23 38.61
N MET A 799 11.76 29.87 39.61
CA MET A 799 13.15 30.32 39.60
C MET A 799 13.90 29.75 40.80
N LEU A 800 15.15 29.35 40.58
CA LEU A 800 16.13 29.07 41.62
C LEU A 800 17.21 30.15 41.55
N TYR A 801 17.20 31.09 42.49
CA TYR A 801 18.14 32.21 42.49
C TYR A 801 19.45 31.83 43.18
N VAL A 802 20.57 32.18 42.54
CA VAL A 802 21.93 31.91 42.98
C VAL A 802 22.72 33.22 42.89
N GLY A 803 23.22 33.74 44.02
CA GLY A 803 23.95 35.02 44.09
C GLY A 803 24.75 35.18 45.38
#